data_AF-A0A651GFY3-F1
#
_entry.id   AF-A0A651GFY3-F1
#
_cell.length_a   1.000
_cell.length_b   1.000
_cell.length_c   1.000
_cell.angle_alpha   90.00
_cell.angle_beta   90.00
_cell.angle_gamma   90.00
#
_symmetry.space_group_name_H-M   'P 1'
#
loop_
_entity.id
_entity.type
_entity.pdbx_description
1 polymer ?
#
loop_
_entity_poly.entity_id
_entity_poly.type
_entity_poly.pdbx_seq_one_letter_code
_entity_poly.pdbx_strand_id
1 'polypeptide(L)'
;MLSNLFFDEPTVEVMNLIGMDIQTVGNHEFDRGQDEIERRREGGCLDDDCSYRGGEPFEGQDFTTLSTNVIVDATGEALTQAYEVIEVDGVGVGFIGVTTENTPIVVSPAGIVGLTFQPEVEAINATVDDVIDAGADVVVVLMHEGGRHDGDANSCENFAGAAAGFLDTMDERVDVLVTGHTHQAYVCDFEDGPLVTQAFEYGKMFTEIDLVFDRAAGELVARSAENHEVTQDVDPDAEVLALIERYEELAGPALVETVGTSEVFIPRTTRAAESAQGNLATDALLYSYADADIDFAFQNSGGLRADLTKEANFDPDTGLYDILREDVLEVWPFGNIVALAEIDGEQLEEYLNHGVSQIGGGLFIQVGGLRIDYTNADPAASPFPRGEVVNVEYWGHPDHEDGTPVDLSADATYRIALNDFMSFGGDGYPDLSASGTGDVFSFQEPLELDVEAYLAGNSPVAPEIEGRIVSVCADDPLAVNGFLDVAGGNPFCADIAALTEADVIRGYDDGTFRPMVATTRQAMAAFLYRLAGSPTVPFDTPDFSDVGSDHPFATEIAWMASEGLTEGYDDGTFRPTAPATRQATTAFLYRLAGEPEGPFPDPDFSDIDSDHPFATEIAWAADAGVAQGFEDDTFRPVRSITRMATAALLNRI
;
A
#
# COMPACT_ATOMS: atom_id res chain seq x y z
N MET A 1 10.68 4.78 -16.30
CA MET A 1 10.98 3.96 -17.49
C MET A 1 12.33 4.30 -18.11
N LEU A 2 12.52 5.47 -18.76
CA LEU A 2 13.80 5.80 -19.42
C LEU A 2 15.00 5.71 -18.46
N SER A 3 14.86 6.21 -17.23
CA SER A 3 15.88 6.04 -16.17
C SER A 3 16.29 4.59 -16.01
N ASN A 4 15.33 3.67 -15.86
CA ASN A 4 15.62 2.24 -15.67
C ASN A 4 16.29 1.62 -16.91
N LEU A 5 15.80 1.92 -18.12
CA LEU A 5 16.35 1.37 -19.35
C LEU A 5 17.80 1.83 -19.61
N PHE A 6 18.10 3.06 -19.23
CA PHE A 6 19.39 3.70 -19.42
C PHE A 6 20.14 3.93 -18.12
N PHE A 7 19.93 3.09 -17.09
CA PHE A 7 20.80 3.04 -15.91
C PHE A 7 20.98 4.43 -15.24
N ASP A 8 19.88 5.16 -15.10
CA ASP A 8 19.73 6.54 -14.61
C ASP A 8 20.49 7.64 -15.35
N GLU A 9 21.12 7.33 -16.48
CA GLU A 9 21.83 8.34 -17.27
C GLU A 9 20.93 9.51 -17.72
N PRO A 10 19.67 9.30 -18.17
CA PRO A 10 18.79 10.41 -18.49
C PRO A 10 18.50 11.29 -17.28
N THR A 11 18.37 10.67 -16.10
CA THR A 11 18.11 11.39 -14.84
C THR A 11 19.31 12.26 -14.50
N VAL A 12 20.52 11.70 -14.53
CA VAL A 12 21.75 12.46 -14.28
C VAL A 12 21.91 13.61 -15.28
N GLU A 13 21.72 13.37 -16.58
CA GLU A 13 21.87 14.41 -17.60
C GLU A 13 20.81 15.53 -17.44
N VAL A 14 19.57 15.20 -17.06
CA VAL A 14 18.55 16.21 -16.71
C VAL A 14 18.98 17.01 -15.49
N MET A 15 19.53 16.38 -14.44
CA MET A 15 19.99 17.10 -13.25
C MET A 15 21.21 18.00 -13.53
N ASN A 16 22.10 17.60 -14.44
CA ASN A 16 23.18 18.46 -14.94
C ASN A 16 22.61 19.69 -15.66
N LEU A 17 21.58 19.53 -16.51
CA LEU A 17 20.92 20.63 -17.21
C LEU A 17 20.18 21.59 -16.27
N ILE A 18 19.55 21.06 -15.22
CA ILE A 18 18.94 21.86 -14.15
C ILE A 18 20.00 22.69 -13.41
N GLY A 19 21.25 22.21 -13.39
CA GLY A 19 22.35 22.82 -12.65
C GLY A 19 22.32 22.44 -11.18
N MET A 20 22.02 21.17 -10.87
CA MET A 20 22.14 20.66 -9.50
C MET A 20 23.58 20.87 -9.01
N ASP A 21 23.75 21.28 -7.75
CA ASP A 21 25.09 21.44 -7.15
C ASP A 21 25.51 20.18 -6.37
N ILE A 22 24.59 19.63 -5.58
CA ILE A 22 24.87 18.56 -4.61
C ILE A 22 23.66 17.63 -4.51
N GLN A 23 23.92 16.33 -4.36
CA GLN A 23 22.94 15.33 -3.91
C GLN A 23 23.47 14.51 -2.73
N THR A 24 22.57 13.80 -2.05
CA THR A 24 22.96 12.69 -1.16
C THR A 24 22.57 11.34 -1.76
N VAL A 25 23.33 10.30 -1.44
CA VAL A 25 23.02 8.93 -1.81
C VAL A 25 21.81 8.44 -1.01
N GLY A 26 20.76 7.99 -1.68
CA GLY A 26 19.63 7.26 -1.11
C GLY A 26 19.79 5.75 -1.22
N ASN A 27 18.78 5.01 -0.75
CA ASN A 27 18.84 3.56 -0.82
C ASN A 27 18.79 3.07 -2.27
N HIS A 28 17.91 3.64 -3.11
CA HIS A 28 17.74 3.19 -4.50
C HIS A 28 18.96 3.46 -5.40
N GLU A 29 19.89 4.30 -4.98
CA GLU A 29 21.18 4.41 -5.66
C GLU A 29 21.98 3.09 -5.62
N PHE A 30 21.68 2.18 -4.69
CA PHE A 30 22.29 0.87 -4.56
C PHE A 30 21.55 -0.26 -5.30
N ASP A 31 20.43 0.01 -5.97
CA ASP A 31 19.65 -1.03 -6.68
C ASP A 31 20.50 -1.78 -7.72
N ARG A 32 21.48 -1.08 -8.32
CA ARG A 32 22.45 -1.64 -9.29
C ARG A 32 23.86 -1.81 -8.71
N GLY A 33 23.99 -1.67 -7.39
CA GLY A 33 25.22 -1.82 -6.64
C GLY A 33 26.15 -0.61 -6.67
N GLN A 34 27.17 -0.66 -5.79
CA GLN A 34 28.12 0.44 -5.58
C GLN A 34 28.91 0.85 -6.84
N ASP A 35 29.24 -0.11 -7.71
CA ASP A 35 29.97 0.16 -8.96
C ASP A 35 29.16 1.08 -9.90
N GLU A 36 27.82 0.99 -9.89
CA GLU A 36 26.97 1.87 -10.69
C GLU A 36 26.85 3.28 -10.09
N ILE A 37 27.00 3.43 -8.77
CA ILE A 37 27.12 4.76 -8.16
C ILE A 37 28.39 5.46 -8.69
N GLU A 38 29.49 4.73 -8.77
CA GLU A 38 30.76 5.24 -9.29
C GLU A 38 30.68 5.54 -10.79
N ARG A 39 30.10 4.62 -11.59
CA ARG A 39 29.86 4.87 -13.02
C ARG A 39 28.97 6.08 -13.25
N ARG A 40 27.92 6.28 -12.44
CA ARG A 40 27.05 7.46 -12.55
C ARG A 40 27.80 8.76 -12.29
N ARG A 41 28.72 8.76 -11.34
CA ARG A 41 29.57 9.91 -11.01
C ARG A 41 30.60 10.19 -12.09
N GLU A 42 31.31 9.17 -12.56
CA GLU A 42 32.48 9.32 -13.43
C GLU A 42 32.17 9.26 -14.93
N GLY A 43 30.98 8.78 -15.30
CA GLY A 43 30.61 8.48 -16.67
C GLY A 43 31.18 7.16 -17.18
N GLY A 44 30.95 6.84 -18.44
CA GLY A 44 31.44 5.63 -19.10
C GLY A 44 30.37 4.86 -19.87
N CYS A 45 30.71 3.62 -20.24
CA CYS A 45 29.84 2.71 -21.00
C CYS A 45 29.62 1.43 -20.21
N LEU A 46 28.43 0.84 -20.31
CA LEU A 46 28.13 -0.50 -19.76
C LEU A 46 28.71 -1.62 -20.63
N ASP A 47 28.71 -1.41 -21.94
CA ASP A 47 29.36 -2.25 -22.94
C ASP A 47 30.62 -1.57 -23.49
N ASP A 48 31.43 -2.30 -24.27
CA ASP A 48 32.72 -1.80 -24.76
C ASP A 48 32.59 -0.56 -25.69
N ASP A 49 31.40 -0.29 -26.24
CA ASP A 49 31.18 0.71 -27.28
C ASP A 49 29.97 1.64 -27.08
N CYS A 50 29.29 1.63 -25.92
CA CYS A 50 28.08 2.42 -25.67
C CYS A 50 26.98 2.19 -26.71
N SER A 51 26.87 0.99 -27.28
CA SER A 51 25.95 0.74 -28.41
C SER A 51 24.49 1.03 -28.05
N TYR A 52 24.11 0.77 -26.80
CA TYR A 52 22.78 1.07 -26.25
C TYR A 52 22.44 2.57 -26.25
N ARG A 53 23.45 3.45 -26.27
CA ARG A 53 23.32 4.92 -26.41
C ARG A 53 23.68 5.43 -27.80
N GLY A 54 23.68 4.56 -28.81
CA GLY A 54 24.08 4.93 -30.17
C GLY A 54 25.58 5.21 -30.32
N GLY A 55 26.42 4.75 -29.38
CA GLY A 55 27.87 4.87 -29.42
C GLY A 55 28.45 6.06 -28.68
N GLU A 56 27.62 6.89 -28.04
CA GLU A 56 28.06 8.09 -27.31
C GLU A 56 28.26 7.78 -25.81
N PRO A 57 29.47 8.02 -25.25
CA PRO A 57 29.74 7.86 -23.83
C PRO A 57 28.81 8.69 -22.95
N PHE A 58 28.42 8.14 -21.81
CA PHE A 58 27.78 8.90 -20.75
C PHE A 58 28.85 9.72 -20.00
N GLU A 59 28.60 11.01 -19.78
CA GLU A 59 29.60 11.94 -19.22
C GLU A 59 29.66 11.91 -17.68
N GLY A 60 28.63 11.36 -17.02
CA GLY A 60 28.54 11.33 -15.56
C GLY A 60 27.92 12.60 -14.97
N GLN A 61 28.16 12.82 -13.68
CA GLN A 61 27.55 13.91 -12.91
C GLN A 61 28.40 15.19 -12.95
N ASP A 62 27.74 16.33 -13.10
CA ASP A 62 28.35 17.67 -12.92
C ASP A 62 28.19 18.21 -11.49
N PHE A 63 27.67 17.38 -10.58
CA PHE A 63 27.35 17.71 -9.19
C PHE A 63 27.99 16.74 -8.20
N THR A 64 28.12 17.18 -6.95
CA THR A 64 28.73 16.36 -5.90
C THR A 64 27.74 15.37 -5.31
N THR A 65 28.18 14.13 -5.13
CA THR A 65 27.43 13.09 -4.41
C THR A 65 27.99 12.91 -3.01
N LEU A 66 27.12 13.07 -1.99
CA LEU A 66 27.48 12.99 -0.58
C LEU A 66 26.86 11.81 0.16
N SER A 67 27.66 11.19 1.04
CA SER A 67 27.19 10.27 2.08
C SER A 67 28.31 10.04 3.08
N THR A 68 28.05 10.40 4.35
CA THR A 68 29.03 10.29 5.44
C THR A 68 28.94 8.97 6.19
N ASN A 69 27.83 8.24 6.08
CA ASN A 69 27.55 7.05 6.91
C ASN A 69 27.62 5.73 6.15
N VAL A 70 27.87 5.75 4.84
CA VAL A 70 28.14 4.56 4.04
C VAL A 70 29.64 4.32 3.99
N ILE A 71 30.11 3.32 4.73
CA ILE A 71 31.53 3.04 4.92
C ILE A 71 31.95 1.82 4.11
N VAL A 72 33.04 1.93 3.37
CA VAL A 72 33.67 0.79 2.69
C VAL A 72 34.48 0.00 3.71
N ASP A 73 34.07 -1.23 4.00
CA ASP A 73 34.66 -2.08 5.05
C ASP A 73 36.18 -2.26 4.90
N ALA A 74 36.65 -2.32 3.65
CA ALA A 74 38.06 -2.54 3.35
C ALA A 74 38.97 -1.36 3.72
N THR A 75 38.45 -0.13 3.68
CA THR A 75 39.23 1.10 3.93
C THR A 75 38.85 1.76 5.25
N GLY A 76 37.61 1.57 5.72
CA GLY A 76 37.03 2.33 6.81
C GLY A 76 36.72 3.78 6.46
N GLU A 77 36.76 4.13 5.16
CA GLU A 77 36.43 5.46 4.64
C GLU A 77 35.02 5.46 4.04
N ALA A 78 34.41 6.64 3.93
CA ALA A 78 33.11 6.79 3.28
C ALA A 78 33.21 6.45 1.78
N LEU A 79 32.17 5.79 1.23
CA LEU A 79 32.08 5.41 -0.19
C LEU A 79 32.10 6.65 -1.10
N THR A 80 31.44 7.71 -0.67
CA THR A 80 31.38 8.99 -1.36
C THR A 80 31.91 10.10 -0.45
N GLN A 81 31.98 11.33 -0.96
CA GLN A 81 32.41 12.47 -0.15
C GLN A 81 31.43 12.66 1.03
N ALA A 82 31.93 12.94 2.23
CA ALA A 82 31.09 13.07 3.42
C ALA A 82 30.31 14.41 3.45
N TYR A 83 31.00 15.50 3.11
CA TYR A 83 30.47 16.85 3.13
C TYR A 83 31.11 17.73 2.05
N GLU A 84 30.47 18.86 1.74
CA GLU A 84 31.02 19.93 0.89
C GLU A 84 30.70 21.31 1.48
N VAL A 85 31.56 22.31 1.27
CA VAL A 85 31.30 23.70 1.66
C VAL A 85 31.26 24.56 0.39
N ILE A 86 30.11 25.18 0.12
CA ILE A 86 29.92 26.13 -0.97
C ILE A 86 30.00 27.55 -0.41
N GLU A 87 30.90 28.38 -0.95
CA GLU A 87 31.00 29.80 -0.56
C GLU A 87 30.02 30.65 -1.38
N VAL A 88 29.10 31.33 -0.70
CA VAL A 88 28.14 32.27 -1.29
C VAL A 88 28.35 33.66 -0.69
N ASP A 89 28.84 34.61 -1.50
CA ASP A 89 29.12 35.99 -1.07
C ASP A 89 29.95 36.11 0.22
N GLY A 90 30.89 35.18 0.41
CA GLY A 90 31.78 35.10 1.57
C GLY A 90 31.17 34.46 2.82
N VAL A 91 30.05 33.74 2.69
CA VAL A 91 29.46 32.87 3.72
C VAL A 91 29.61 31.42 3.27
N GLY A 92 30.15 30.55 4.12
CA GLY A 92 30.26 29.13 3.82
C GLY A 92 28.96 28.39 4.16
N VAL A 93 28.35 27.73 3.19
CA VAL A 93 27.22 26.81 3.41
C VAL A 93 27.76 25.39 3.32
N GLY A 94 27.79 24.70 4.45
CA GLY A 94 28.23 23.32 4.58
C GLY A 94 27.09 22.34 4.37
N PHE A 95 27.28 21.35 3.52
CA PHE A 95 26.33 20.28 3.23
C PHE A 95 26.90 18.95 3.70
N ILE A 96 26.16 18.20 4.52
CA ILE A 96 26.50 16.83 4.94
C ILE A 96 25.49 15.87 4.30
N GLY A 97 25.95 14.84 3.60
CA GLY A 97 25.08 13.80 3.02
C GLY A 97 24.93 12.59 3.93
N VAL A 98 23.74 12.00 4.00
CA VAL A 98 23.43 10.83 4.83
C VAL A 98 22.42 9.92 4.12
N THR A 99 22.71 8.62 4.14
CA THR A 99 21.85 7.56 3.59
C THR A 99 21.13 6.83 4.73
N THR A 100 19.88 6.38 4.56
CA THR A 100 19.20 5.59 5.60
C THR A 100 20.01 4.35 6.00
N GLU A 101 20.14 4.10 7.32
CA GLU A 101 20.78 2.89 7.86
C GLU A 101 20.00 1.62 7.49
N ASN A 102 18.73 1.77 7.11
CA ASN A 102 17.86 0.69 6.68
C ASN A 102 18.12 0.22 5.25
N THR A 103 19.06 0.84 4.52
CA THR A 103 19.41 0.42 3.14
C THR A 103 19.56 -1.10 2.99
N PRO A 104 20.25 -1.83 3.89
CA PRO A 104 20.39 -3.28 3.78
C PRO A 104 19.10 -4.10 3.78
N ILE A 105 17.99 -3.56 4.27
CA ILE A 105 16.68 -4.23 4.28
C ILE A 105 15.71 -3.67 3.22
N VAL A 106 16.17 -2.74 2.38
CA VAL A 106 15.36 -2.14 1.31
C VAL A 106 16.00 -2.23 -0.08
N VAL A 107 17.21 -2.78 -0.22
CA VAL A 107 17.87 -3.06 -1.50
C VAL A 107 18.44 -4.46 -1.53
N SER A 108 18.87 -4.90 -2.71
CA SER A 108 19.55 -6.19 -2.88
C SER A 108 20.90 -6.22 -2.14
N PRO A 109 21.15 -7.15 -1.20
CA PRO A 109 22.44 -7.30 -0.53
C PRO A 109 23.63 -7.47 -1.47
N ALA A 110 23.43 -8.04 -2.66
CA ALA A 110 24.48 -8.19 -3.67
C ALA A 110 25.07 -6.83 -4.08
N GLY A 111 24.24 -5.78 -4.13
CA GLY A 111 24.65 -4.43 -4.49
C GLY A 111 25.48 -3.70 -3.42
N ILE A 112 25.43 -4.17 -2.17
CA ILE A 112 26.02 -3.50 -0.99
C ILE A 112 27.09 -4.34 -0.28
N VAL A 113 27.59 -5.39 -0.93
CA VAL A 113 28.65 -6.24 -0.36
C VAL A 113 29.89 -5.40 -0.02
N GLY A 114 30.35 -5.51 1.22
CA GLY A 114 31.53 -4.79 1.72
C GLY A 114 31.25 -3.35 2.14
N LEU A 115 29.98 -2.97 2.28
CA LEU A 115 29.55 -1.70 2.82
C LEU A 115 28.91 -1.87 4.19
N THR A 116 29.24 -0.95 5.10
CA THR A 116 28.56 -0.77 6.38
C THR A 116 27.79 0.54 6.38
N PHE A 117 26.51 0.49 6.72
CA PHE A 117 25.65 1.66 6.90
C PHE A 117 25.60 2.00 8.40
N GLN A 118 26.21 3.11 8.78
CA GLN A 118 26.26 3.57 10.17
C GLN A 118 25.00 4.35 10.54
N PRO A 119 24.63 4.42 11.84
CA PRO A 119 23.50 5.22 12.30
C PRO A 119 23.63 6.68 11.87
N GLU A 120 22.56 7.23 11.31
CA GLU A 120 22.52 8.52 10.64
C GLU A 120 23.00 9.65 11.54
N VAL A 121 22.40 9.76 12.74
CA VAL A 121 22.70 10.84 13.68
C VAL A 121 24.10 10.74 14.25
N GLU A 122 24.60 9.52 14.48
CA GLU A 122 25.98 9.33 14.96
C GLU A 122 26.98 9.83 13.91
N ALA A 123 26.73 9.53 12.63
CA ALA A 123 27.58 9.95 11.53
C ALA A 123 27.48 11.46 11.25
N ILE A 124 26.28 12.05 11.32
CA ILE A 124 26.08 13.51 11.24
C ILE A 124 26.91 14.20 12.31
N ASN A 125 26.73 13.82 13.57
CA ASN A 125 27.38 14.47 14.70
C ASN A 125 28.90 14.34 14.63
N ALA A 126 29.42 13.25 14.06
CA ALA A 126 30.85 13.07 13.83
C ALA A 126 31.41 14.02 12.75
N THR A 127 30.59 14.40 11.76
CA THR A 127 31.01 15.21 10.59
C THR A 127 30.78 16.71 10.78
N VAL A 128 29.95 17.13 11.73
CA VAL A 128 29.65 18.55 11.99
C VAL A 128 30.91 19.37 12.32
N ASP A 129 31.84 18.82 13.11
CA ASP A 129 33.09 19.53 13.43
C ASP A 129 33.95 19.71 12.17
N ASP A 130 34.03 18.70 11.30
CA ASP A 130 34.84 18.73 10.08
C ASP A 130 34.31 19.76 9.06
N VAL A 131 32.99 19.85 8.88
CA VAL A 131 32.39 20.81 7.94
C VAL A 131 32.54 22.25 8.42
N ILE A 132 32.46 22.49 9.73
CA ILE A 132 32.69 23.81 10.34
C ILE A 132 34.17 24.19 10.23
N ASP A 133 35.10 23.26 10.52
CA ASP A 133 36.55 23.50 10.37
C ASP A 133 36.93 23.75 8.91
N ALA A 134 36.17 23.21 7.95
CA ALA A 134 36.30 23.51 6.53
C ALA A 134 35.74 24.89 6.12
N GLY A 135 35.08 25.61 7.04
CA GLY A 135 34.63 26.98 6.85
C GLY A 135 33.12 27.16 6.69
N ALA A 136 32.30 26.18 7.09
CA ALA A 136 30.85 26.35 7.12
C ALA A 136 30.41 27.31 8.23
N ASP A 137 29.64 28.33 7.85
CA ASP A 137 28.91 29.24 8.72
C ASP A 137 27.45 28.80 8.94
N VAL A 138 26.90 28.02 7.99
CA VAL A 138 25.56 27.41 8.02
C VAL A 138 25.71 25.92 7.69
N VAL A 139 25.07 25.04 8.46
CA VAL A 139 25.12 23.59 8.26
C VAL A 139 23.76 23.06 7.78
N VAL A 140 23.77 22.48 6.58
CA VAL A 140 22.64 21.80 5.95
C VAL A 140 22.93 20.30 5.91
N VAL A 141 22.00 19.49 6.39
CA VAL A 141 22.06 18.03 6.22
C VAL A 141 21.10 17.62 5.11
N LEU A 142 21.63 16.90 4.12
CA LEU A 142 20.88 16.22 3.07
C LEU A 142 20.74 14.74 3.48
N MET A 143 19.53 14.32 3.84
CA MET A 143 19.27 13.02 4.44
C MET A 143 18.27 12.22 3.60
N HIS A 144 18.65 11.02 3.19
CA HIS A 144 17.73 10.05 2.60
C HIS A 144 17.11 9.14 3.67
N GLU A 145 16.39 9.77 4.58
CA GLU A 145 15.53 9.20 5.63
C GLU A 145 14.51 10.31 5.96
N GLY A 146 13.38 10.00 6.60
CA GLY A 146 12.31 10.97 6.73
C GLY A 146 11.35 10.77 7.89
N GLY A 147 10.35 11.66 7.93
CA GLY A 147 9.24 11.62 8.88
C GLY A 147 7.89 11.46 8.19
N ARG A 148 6.84 11.58 8.98
CA ARG A 148 5.42 11.63 8.60
C ARG A 148 4.70 12.66 9.46
N HIS A 149 3.57 13.17 8.96
CA HIS A 149 2.75 14.19 9.62
C HIS A 149 1.29 14.05 9.17
N ASP A 150 0.38 14.69 9.89
CA ASP A 150 -1.06 14.70 9.60
C ASP A 150 -1.53 15.98 8.86
N GLY A 151 -0.60 16.88 8.56
CA GLY A 151 -0.86 18.20 8.00
C GLY A 151 -0.88 18.27 6.46
N ASP A 152 -0.90 19.48 5.94
CA ASP A 152 -0.68 19.77 4.52
C ASP A 152 0.82 19.88 4.16
N ALA A 153 1.12 20.03 2.86
CA ALA A 153 2.48 20.06 2.32
C ALA A 153 3.43 21.11 2.93
N ASN A 154 2.90 22.13 3.61
CA ASN A 154 3.65 23.24 4.21
C ASN A 154 3.47 23.30 5.73
N SER A 155 3.10 22.19 6.35
CA SER A 155 2.92 22.06 7.79
C SER A 155 3.38 20.69 8.28
N CYS A 156 3.54 20.53 9.59
CA CYS A 156 3.90 19.24 10.16
C CYS A 156 3.21 18.98 11.51
N GLU A 157 1.88 18.98 11.47
CA GLU A 157 1.06 18.54 12.58
C GLU A 157 1.38 17.08 12.95
N ASN A 158 1.60 16.80 14.24
CA ASN A 158 1.93 15.48 14.77
C ASN A 158 3.15 14.82 14.08
N PHE A 159 4.20 15.59 13.80
CA PHE A 159 5.42 15.07 13.18
C PHE A 159 6.01 13.88 13.94
N ALA A 160 6.24 12.78 13.21
CA ALA A 160 6.70 11.50 13.73
C ALA A 160 7.62 10.80 12.72
N GLY A 161 8.20 9.65 13.10
CA GLY A 161 9.11 8.88 12.24
C GLY A 161 10.58 9.09 12.61
N ALA A 162 11.48 8.55 11.78
CA ALA A 162 12.92 8.56 12.04
C ALA A 162 13.46 9.98 12.18
N ALA A 163 13.17 10.85 11.21
CA ALA A 163 13.59 12.26 11.24
C ALA A 163 13.12 13.00 12.50
N ALA A 164 11.90 12.72 12.99
CA ALA A 164 11.40 13.31 14.23
C ALA A 164 12.18 12.83 15.47
N GLY A 165 12.52 11.53 15.51
CA GLY A 165 13.31 10.95 16.59
C GLY A 165 14.77 11.43 16.62
N PHE A 166 15.29 11.89 15.48
CA PHE A 166 16.65 12.39 15.36
C PHE A 166 16.86 13.81 15.91
N LEU A 167 15.80 14.62 15.97
CA LEU A 167 15.89 16.03 16.37
C LEU A 167 16.43 16.22 17.80
N ASP A 168 16.14 15.27 18.71
CA ASP A 168 16.57 15.35 20.11
C ASP A 168 18.06 15.01 20.33
N THR A 169 18.69 14.30 19.38
CA THR A 169 20.06 13.77 19.52
C THR A 169 21.03 14.30 18.47
N MET A 170 20.52 14.97 17.43
CA MET A 170 21.32 15.65 16.42
C MET A 170 22.00 16.89 16.99
N ASP A 171 23.19 17.19 16.47
CA ASP A 171 23.98 18.35 16.87
C ASP A 171 23.19 19.65 16.65
N GLU A 172 23.15 20.49 17.69
CA GLU A 172 22.38 21.75 17.69
C GLU A 172 22.87 22.77 16.64
N ARG A 173 24.04 22.55 16.05
CA ARG A 173 24.61 23.39 14.99
C ARG A 173 24.06 23.06 13.60
N VAL A 174 23.21 22.05 13.45
CA VAL A 174 22.51 21.79 12.19
C VAL A 174 21.37 22.80 12.04
N ASP A 175 21.44 23.65 11.01
CA ASP A 175 20.48 24.72 10.77
C ASP A 175 19.27 24.24 9.95
N VAL A 176 19.51 23.34 8.99
CA VAL A 176 18.52 22.83 8.04
C VAL A 176 18.71 21.32 7.84
N LEU A 177 17.61 20.58 7.85
CA LEU A 177 17.55 19.16 7.53
C LEU A 177 16.61 18.95 6.32
N VAL A 178 17.18 18.67 5.17
CA VAL A 178 16.45 18.30 3.95
C VAL A 178 16.35 16.78 3.92
N THR A 179 15.13 16.27 4.05
CA THR A 179 14.84 14.83 4.19
C THR A 179 14.33 14.20 2.88
N GLY A 180 14.22 12.86 2.86
CA GLY A 180 13.75 12.07 1.73
C GLY A 180 13.15 10.72 2.20
N HIS A 181 13.23 9.69 1.36
CA HIS A 181 12.85 8.29 1.64
C HIS A 181 11.35 8.02 1.90
N THR A 182 10.68 8.81 2.73
CA THR A 182 9.30 8.54 3.18
C THR A 182 8.22 9.03 2.23
N HIS A 183 8.61 9.75 1.18
CA HIS A 183 7.74 10.30 0.13
C HIS A 183 6.61 11.19 0.70
N GLN A 184 6.96 12.03 1.67
CA GLN A 184 6.04 12.96 2.33
C GLN A 184 6.32 14.40 1.90
N ALA A 185 5.34 15.28 2.10
CA ALA A 185 5.46 16.70 1.82
C ALA A 185 5.26 17.49 3.11
N TYR A 186 6.31 18.11 3.64
CA TYR A 186 6.18 18.92 4.87
C TYR A 186 7.24 20.00 4.97
N VAL A 187 6.92 21.02 5.75
CA VAL A 187 7.87 22.01 6.27
C VAL A 187 7.64 22.15 7.78
N CYS A 188 8.70 21.95 8.57
CA CYS A 188 8.72 22.15 10.02
C CYS A 188 9.76 23.20 10.40
N ASP A 189 9.35 24.28 11.06
CA ASP A 189 10.27 25.21 11.69
C ASP A 189 10.24 25.05 13.21
N PHE A 190 11.26 24.40 13.76
CA PHE A 190 11.40 24.18 15.20
C PHE A 190 12.20 25.30 15.85
N GLU A 191 11.62 25.98 16.86
CA GLU A 191 12.25 27.16 17.50
C GLU A 191 13.66 26.87 18.06
N ASP A 192 13.85 25.70 18.66
CA ASP A 192 15.12 25.25 19.27
C ASP A 192 15.79 24.10 18.47
N GLY A 193 15.52 23.97 17.16
CA GLY A 193 16.06 22.89 16.31
C GLY A 193 16.25 23.32 14.85
N PRO A 194 16.56 22.40 13.92
CA PRO A 194 16.69 22.74 12.50
C PRO A 194 15.34 23.05 11.84
N LEU A 195 15.38 23.74 10.70
CA LEU A 195 14.28 23.75 9.73
C LEU A 195 14.28 22.41 9.01
N VAL A 196 13.16 21.67 9.03
CA VAL A 196 13.06 20.33 8.44
C VAL A 196 12.09 20.35 7.26
N THR A 197 12.47 19.76 6.12
CA THR A 197 11.60 19.73 4.93
C THR A 197 11.70 18.43 4.14
N GLN A 198 10.64 18.10 3.41
CA GLN A 198 10.62 17.09 2.34
C GLN A 198 9.68 17.55 1.22
N ALA A 199 10.09 17.35 -0.04
CA ALA A 199 9.38 17.78 -1.23
C ALA A 199 8.66 16.62 -1.96
N PHE A 200 7.90 15.82 -1.23
CA PHE A 200 7.11 14.71 -1.78
C PHE A 200 7.95 13.70 -2.57
N GLU A 201 7.52 13.34 -3.78
CA GLU A 201 8.13 12.32 -4.63
C GLU A 201 8.00 12.68 -6.12
N TYR A 202 8.82 12.05 -6.96
CA TYR A 202 8.68 11.99 -8.43
C TYR A 202 8.71 13.34 -9.15
N GLY A 203 9.38 14.34 -8.58
CA GLY A 203 9.45 15.68 -9.17
C GLY A 203 8.11 16.42 -9.18
N LYS A 204 7.12 15.97 -8.41
CA LYS A 204 5.81 16.64 -8.28
C LYS A 204 5.88 17.91 -7.42
N MET A 205 6.97 18.11 -6.69
CA MET A 205 7.16 19.21 -5.76
C MET A 205 8.65 19.54 -5.60
N PHE A 206 8.95 20.79 -5.24
CA PHE A 206 10.28 21.21 -4.79
C PHE A 206 10.13 22.16 -3.60
N THR A 207 11.14 22.22 -2.73
CA THR A 207 11.19 23.18 -1.63
C THR A 207 12.05 24.39 -2.00
N GLU A 208 11.51 25.60 -1.84
CA GLU A 208 12.29 26.84 -1.78
C GLU A 208 12.69 27.09 -0.32
N ILE A 209 13.99 27.27 -0.05
CA ILE A 209 14.52 27.53 1.30
C ILE A 209 15.23 28.89 1.29
N ASP A 210 14.75 29.81 2.12
CA ASP A 210 15.33 31.13 2.30
C ASP A 210 16.13 31.20 3.62
N LEU A 211 17.41 31.55 3.54
CA LEU A 211 18.29 31.73 4.69
C LEU A 211 18.84 33.16 4.73
N VAL A 212 18.74 33.83 5.89
CA VAL A 212 19.25 35.19 6.08
C VAL A 212 20.40 35.16 7.09
N PHE A 213 21.61 35.43 6.60
CA PHE A 213 22.83 35.43 7.41
C PHE A 213 23.36 36.84 7.68
N ASP A 214 23.58 37.18 8.94
CA ASP A 214 24.25 38.43 9.32
C ASP A 214 25.78 38.22 9.34
N ARG A 215 26.44 38.63 8.25
CA ARG A 215 27.91 38.55 8.13
C ARG A 215 28.70 39.33 9.17
N ALA A 216 28.13 40.36 9.79
CA ALA A 216 28.83 41.13 10.81
C ALA A 216 28.76 40.45 12.18
N ALA A 217 27.64 39.78 12.46
CA ALA A 217 27.44 38.99 13.67
C ALA A 217 28.04 37.57 13.55
N GLY A 218 28.11 37.03 12.31
CA GLY A 218 28.52 35.66 12.03
C GLY A 218 27.45 34.65 12.45
N GLU A 219 26.16 34.98 12.23
CA GLU A 219 25.04 34.11 12.65
C GLU A 219 23.89 34.12 11.63
N LEU A 220 23.18 33.00 11.54
CA LEU A 220 21.92 32.88 10.83
C LEU A 220 20.82 33.57 11.65
N VAL A 221 20.14 34.57 11.09
CA VAL A 221 19.15 35.40 11.82
C VAL A 221 17.71 35.14 11.41
N ALA A 222 17.48 34.50 10.27
CA ALA A 222 16.15 34.04 9.87
C ALA A 222 16.26 32.88 8.86
N ARG A 223 15.24 32.03 8.84
CA ARG A 223 15.06 30.95 7.88
C ARG A 223 13.57 30.75 7.58
N SER A 224 13.24 30.29 6.39
CA SER A 224 11.91 29.85 6.00
C SER A 224 11.99 28.85 4.86
N ALA A 225 10.96 28.03 4.71
CA ALA A 225 10.81 27.16 3.54
C ALA A 225 9.36 27.11 3.08
N GLU A 226 9.17 26.89 1.78
CA GLU A 226 7.88 26.65 1.15
C GLU A 226 8.01 25.52 0.11
N ASN A 227 7.10 24.56 0.19
CA ASN A 227 6.91 23.51 -0.78
C ASN A 227 5.99 23.98 -1.91
N HIS A 228 6.48 23.87 -3.15
CA HIS A 228 5.79 24.28 -4.37
C HIS A 228 5.43 23.07 -5.23
N GLU A 229 4.16 22.93 -5.59
CA GLU A 229 3.72 21.94 -6.55
C GLU A 229 4.27 22.25 -7.95
N VAL A 230 4.76 21.22 -8.64
CA VAL A 230 5.15 21.29 -10.05
C VAL A 230 3.91 21.09 -10.89
N THR A 231 3.47 22.17 -11.53
CA THR A 231 2.24 22.20 -12.34
C THR A 231 2.54 21.99 -13.83
N GLN A 232 1.53 21.57 -14.59
CA GLN A 232 1.65 21.35 -16.05
C GLN A 232 1.21 22.57 -16.89
N ASP A 233 1.07 23.74 -16.28
CA ASP A 233 0.73 25.01 -16.95
C ASP A 233 1.95 25.88 -17.26
N VAL A 234 3.16 25.32 -17.06
CA VAL A 234 4.44 25.92 -17.45
C VAL A 234 4.95 25.22 -18.72
N ASP A 235 5.50 25.99 -19.66
CA ASP A 235 6.12 25.44 -20.87
C ASP A 235 7.33 24.57 -20.49
N PRO A 236 7.45 23.32 -21.00
CA PRO A 236 8.63 22.50 -20.77
C PRO A 236 9.90 23.17 -21.28
N ASP A 237 11.01 22.99 -20.56
CA ASP A 237 12.31 23.47 -21.03
C ASP A 237 12.72 22.73 -22.31
N ALA A 238 13.18 23.48 -23.32
CA ALA A 238 13.44 22.95 -24.64
C ALA A 238 14.67 22.02 -24.69
N GLU A 239 15.66 22.22 -23.82
CA GLU A 239 16.87 21.40 -23.76
C GLU A 239 16.59 20.08 -23.05
N VAL A 240 15.84 20.13 -21.94
CA VAL A 240 15.35 18.93 -21.25
C VAL A 240 14.42 18.12 -22.16
N LEU A 241 13.51 18.76 -22.88
CA LEU A 241 12.61 18.06 -23.80
C LEU A 241 13.39 17.36 -24.93
N ALA A 242 14.38 18.03 -25.53
CA ALA A 242 15.21 17.44 -26.57
C ALA A 242 16.03 16.24 -26.04
N LEU A 243 16.48 16.29 -24.79
CA LEU A 243 17.16 15.18 -24.13
C LEU A 243 16.24 13.97 -23.96
N ILE A 244 15.01 14.19 -23.46
CA ILE A 244 14.01 13.13 -23.31
C ILE A 244 13.66 12.53 -24.67
N GLU A 245 13.38 13.35 -25.68
CA GLU A 245 13.08 12.89 -27.06
C GLU A 245 14.20 12.02 -27.63
N ARG A 246 15.48 12.34 -27.35
CA ARG A 246 16.63 11.52 -27.77
C ARG A 246 16.60 10.13 -27.13
N TYR A 247 16.35 10.05 -25.83
CA TYR A 247 16.26 8.76 -25.14
C TYR A 247 15.02 7.96 -25.56
N GLU A 248 13.91 8.64 -25.83
CA GLU A 248 12.73 8.01 -26.42
C GLU A 248 13.01 7.46 -27.82
N GLU A 249 13.79 8.15 -28.65
CA GLU A 249 14.19 7.63 -29.98
C GLU A 249 15.10 6.39 -29.85
N LEU A 250 16.04 6.41 -28.90
CA LEU A 250 16.92 5.27 -28.62
C LEU A 250 16.14 4.07 -28.08
N ALA A 251 15.15 4.31 -27.23
CA ALA A 251 14.33 3.26 -26.62
C ALA A 251 13.17 2.78 -27.50
N GLY A 252 12.66 3.67 -28.35
CA GLY A 252 11.34 3.63 -28.96
C GLY A 252 10.99 2.32 -29.66
N PRO A 253 11.86 1.72 -30.48
CA PRO A 253 11.55 0.45 -31.13
C PRO A 253 11.41 -0.74 -30.18
N ALA A 254 12.10 -0.72 -29.03
CA ALA A 254 12.13 -1.85 -28.09
C ALA A 254 11.03 -1.77 -27.02
N LEU A 255 10.61 -0.55 -26.65
CA LEU A 255 9.62 -0.30 -25.60
C LEU A 255 8.17 -0.46 -26.06
N VAL A 256 7.85 -0.02 -27.28
CA VAL A 256 6.49 -0.12 -27.85
C VAL A 256 6.21 -1.47 -28.52
N GLU A 257 7.10 -2.44 -28.31
CA GLU A 257 6.85 -3.82 -28.75
C GLU A 257 5.73 -4.43 -27.91
N THR A 258 4.69 -4.92 -28.57
CA THR A 258 3.67 -5.74 -27.93
C THR A 258 4.29 -7.07 -27.50
N VAL A 259 4.41 -7.29 -26.19
CA VAL A 259 4.93 -8.52 -25.58
C VAL A 259 3.83 -9.51 -25.19
N GLY A 260 2.58 -9.04 -25.18
CA GLY A 260 1.40 -9.87 -24.98
C GLY A 260 0.10 -9.13 -25.20
N THR A 261 -1.02 -9.80 -24.96
CA THR A 261 -2.36 -9.21 -24.98
C THR A 261 -3.17 -9.70 -23.79
N SER A 262 -4.17 -8.94 -23.34
CA SER A 262 -5.10 -9.37 -22.29
C SER A 262 -6.57 -9.19 -22.69
N GLU A 263 -7.41 -10.13 -22.26
CA GLU A 263 -8.87 -10.03 -22.39
C GLU A 263 -9.51 -9.10 -21.35
N VAL A 264 -8.77 -8.76 -20.28
CA VAL A 264 -9.26 -7.98 -19.14
C VAL A 264 -8.33 -6.82 -18.81
N PHE A 265 -8.86 -5.82 -18.12
CA PHE A 265 -8.03 -4.77 -17.53
C PHE A 265 -7.33 -5.33 -16.28
N ILE A 266 -6.00 -5.15 -16.21
CA ILE A 266 -5.12 -5.61 -15.13
C ILE A 266 -4.59 -4.39 -14.35
N PRO A 267 -5.29 -3.96 -13.28
CA PRO A 267 -4.90 -2.81 -12.47
C PRO A 267 -3.76 -3.15 -11.52
N ARG A 268 -3.09 -2.09 -11.04
CA ARG A 268 -2.15 -2.15 -9.93
C ARG A 268 -2.81 -2.72 -8.68
N THR A 269 -2.08 -3.55 -7.96
CA THR A 269 -2.50 -4.07 -6.64
C THR A 269 -2.81 -2.96 -5.62
N THR A 270 -3.82 -3.21 -4.77
CA THR A 270 -4.13 -2.37 -3.60
C THR A 270 -3.19 -2.63 -2.42
N ARG A 271 -2.35 -3.68 -2.52
CA ARG A 271 -1.48 -4.20 -1.44
C ARG A 271 -2.23 -4.67 -0.20
N ALA A 272 -3.55 -4.83 -0.27
CA ALA A 272 -4.38 -5.22 0.86
C ALA A 272 -5.17 -6.51 0.61
N ALA A 273 -5.10 -7.03 -0.61
CA ALA A 273 -5.81 -8.23 -1.04
C ALA A 273 -5.06 -8.91 -2.19
N GLU A 274 -5.53 -10.11 -2.53
CA GLU A 274 -5.21 -10.74 -3.80
C GLU A 274 -5.47 -9.78 -4.98
N SER A 275 -4.61 -9.81 -5.98
CA SER A 275 -4.73 -9.01 -7.18
C SER A 275 -4.51 -9.85 -8.42
N ALA A 276 -5.26 -9.57 -9.50
CA ALA A 276 -5.05 -10.22 -10.78
C ALA A 276 -3.61 -10.04 -11.30
N GLN A 277 -3.02 -8.85 -11.07
CA GLN A 277 -1.62 -8.59 -11.39
C GLN A 277 -0.65 -9.45 -10.56
N GLY A 278 -0.93 -9.64 -9.27
CA GLY A 278 -0.15 -10.52 -8.39
C GLY A 278 -0.23 -11.98 -8.82
N ASN A 279 -1.43 -12.46 -9.17
CA ASN A 279 -1.63 -13.82 -9.69
C ASN A 279 -0.87 -14.03 -11.01
N LEU A 280 -0.93 -13.07 -11.93
CA LEU A 280 -0.14 -13.12 -13.16
C LEU A 280 1.37 -13.16 -12.88
N ALA A 281 1.85 -12.36 -11.91
CA ALA A 281 3.26 -12.33 -11.54
C ALA A 281 3.74 -13.69 -11.01
N THR A 282 2.99 -14.30 -10.09
CA THR A 282 3.34 -15.60 -9.51
C THR A 282 3.14 -16.75 -10.51
N ASP A 283 2.14 -16.67 -11.38
CA ASP A 283 1.95 -17.64 -12.46
C ASP A 283 3.06 -17.58 -13.51
N ALA A 284 3.59 -16.38 -13.79
CA ALA A 284 4.75 -16.22 -14.66
C ALA A 284 5.98 -16.94 -14.10
N LEU A 285 6.21 -16.85 -12.79
CA LEU A 285 7.30 -17.58 -12.13
C LEU A 285 7.08 -19.10 -12.17
N LEU A 286 5.88 -19.58 -11.86
CA LEU A 286 5.54 -21.01 -11.97
C LEU A 286 5.73 -21.53 -13.40
N TYR A 287 5.37 -20.73 -14.41
CA TYR A 287 5.56 -21.06 -15.82
C TYR A 287 7.03 -21.10 -16.22
N SER A 288 7.81 -20.07 -15.90
CA SER A 288 9.23 -19.96 -16.28
C SER A 288 10.09 -21.05 -15.65
N TYR A 289 9.76 -21.46 -14.43
CA TYR A 289 10.56 -22.38 -13.64
C TYR A 289 9.90 -23.75 -13.43
N ALA A 290 8.93 -24.12 -14.28
CA ALA A 290 8.30 -25.44 -14.24
C ALA A 290 9.30 -26.60 -14.34
N ASP A 291 10.39 -26.43 -15.11
CA ASP A 291 11.45 -27.45 -15.24
C ASP A 291 12.35 -27.55 -13.99
N ALA A 292 12.33 -26.55 -13.10
CA ALA A 292 13.06 -26.55 -11.83
C ALA A 292 12.27 -27.22 -10.68
N ASP A 293 11.04 -27.66 -10.96
CA ASP A 293 10.17 -28.37 -10.00
C ASP A 293 9.94 -27.51 -8.75
N ILE A 294 9.58 -26.23 -8.95
CA ILE A 294 9.20 -25.33 -7.86
C ILE A 294 7.76 -25.62 -7.42
N ASP A 295 7.52 -25.57 -6.12
CA ASP A 295 6.20 -25.78 -5.52
C ASP A 295 5.38 -24.48 -5.53
N PHE A 296 5.99 -23.37 -5.11
CA PHE A 296 5.29 -22.11 -4.88
C PHE A 296 6.03 -20.90 -5.46
N ALA A 297 5.28 -19.83 -5.72
CA ALA A 297 5.84 -18.56 -6.17
C ALA A 297 5.31 -17.39 -5.31
N PHE A 298 6.19 -16.42 -5.03
CA PHE A 298 5.86 -15.28 -4.18
C PHE A 298 6.27 -13.94 -4.81
N GLN A 299 5.43 -12.93 -4.61
CA GLN A 299 5.70 -11.56 -5.01
C GLN A 299 5.15 -10.60 -3.94
N ASN A 300 6.00 -9.72 -3.38
CA ASN A 300 5.55 -8.66 -2.50
C ASN A 300 4.81 -7.58 -3.31
N SER A 301 3.69 -7.10 -2.80
CA SER A 301 2.84 -6.11 -3.48
C SER A 301 3.51 -4.74 -3.61
N GLY A 302 4.58 -4.50 -2.84
CA GLY A 302 5.49 -3.36 -2.92
C GLY A 302 6.22 -3.27 -4.25
N GLY A 303 6.58 -4.42 -4.83
CA GLY A 303 7.25 -4.57 -6.12
C GLY A 303 6.37 -4.32 -7.34
N LEU A 304 5.04 -4.26 -7.17
CA LEU A 304 4.06 -4.03 -8.25
C LEU A 304 3.66 -2.54 -8.31
N ARG A 305 4.15 -1.82 -9.33
CA ARG A 305 4.22 -0.34 -9.30
C ARG A 305 3.24 0.42 -10.18
N ALA A 306 2.67 -0.21 -11.19
CA ALA A 306 1.78 0.42 -12.16
C ALA A 306 0.64 -0.53 -12.57
N ASP A 307 -0.32 -0.03 -13.35
CA ASP A 307 -1.26 -0.89 -14.07
C ASP A 307 -0.50 -1.63 -15.18
N LEU A 308 -0.78 -2.92 -15.41
CA LEU A 308 -0.13 -3.67 -16.49
C LEU A 308 -0.80 -3.43 -17.85
N THR A 309 -2.09 -3.14 -17.85
CA THR A 309 -2.82 -2.75 -19.07
C THR A 309 -3.29 -1.31 -18.95
N LYS A 310 -3.35 -0.60 -20.08
CA LYS A 310 -3.82 0.78 -20.15
C LYS A 310 -5.03 0.89 -21.06
N GLU A 311 -6.01 1.71 -20.70
CA GLU A 311 -7.17 2.03 -21.56
C GLU A 311 -6.75 2.56 -22.95
N ALA A 312 -5.61 3.26 -23.01
CA ALA A 312 -5.04 3.75 -24.27
C ALA A 312 -4.61 2.63 -25.23
N ASN A 313 -4.32 1.44 -24.70
CA ASN A 313 -3.85 0.26 -25.44
C ASN A 313 -4.98 -0.75 -25.71
N PHE A 314 -6.24 -0.38 -25.46
CA PHE A 314 -7.38 -1.21 -25.83
C PHE A 314 -7.66 -1.11 -27.34
N ASP A 315 -7.60 -2.25 -28.03
CA ASP A 315 -7.98 -2.35 -29.43
C ASP A 315 -9.47 -2.73 -29.55
N PRO A 316 -10.35 -1.81 -29.99
CA PRO A 316 -11.78 -2.07 -30.11
C PRO A 316 -12.14 -3.06 -31.23
N ASP A 317 -11.23 -3.32 -32.19
CA ASP A 317 -11.48 -4.27 -33.27
C ASP A 317 -11.27 -5.71 -32.80
N THR A 318 -10.31 -5.94 -31.90
CA THR A 318 -10.04 -7.27 -31.31
C THR A 318 -10.73 -7.48 -29.96
N GLY A 319 -11.02 -6.40 -29.24
CA GLY A 319 -11.57 -6.43 -27.88
C GLY A 319 -10.53 -6.78 -26.82
N LEU A 320 -9.23 -6.59 -27.12
CA LEU A 320 -8.11 -6.93 -26.25
C LEU A 320 -7.32 -5.67 -25.88
N TYR A 321 -6.63 -5.74 -24.73
CA TYR A 321 -5.59 -4.80 -24.36
C TYR A 321 -4.24 -5.29 -24.89
N ASP A 322 -3.53 -4.47 -25.67
CA ASP A 322 -2.13 -4.73 -25.96
C ASP A 322 -1.29 -4.46 -24.71
N ILE A 323 -0.39 -5.39 -24.36
CA ILE A 323 0.60 -5.20 -23.30
C ILE A 323 1.93 -4.94 -23.98
N LEU A 324 2.44 -3.73 -23.80
CA LEU A 324 3.72 -3.29 -24.35
C LEU A 324 4.85 -3.62 -23.38
N ARG A 325 6.08 -3.74 -23.87
CA ARG A 325 7.26 -3.92 -23.02
C ARG A 325 7.39 -2.79 -21.99
N GLU A 326 7.07 -1.56 -22.37
CA GLU A 326 7.02 -0.44 -21.44
C GLU A 326 6.05 -0.65 -20.28
N ASP A 327 4.91 -1.29 -20.51
CA ASP A 327 3.92 -1.55 -19.46
C ASP A 327 4.49 -2.54 -18.43
N VAL A 328 5.20 -3.58 -18.88
CA VAL A 328 5.91 -4.52 -17.99
C VAL A 328 6.99 -3.78 -17.17
N LEU A 329 7.82 -2.97 -17.82
CA LEU A 329 8.91 -2.25 -17.14
C LEU A 329 8.41 -1.15 -16.18
N GLU A 330 7.20 -0.62 -16.38
CA GLU A 330 6.56 0.28 -15.43
C GLU A 330 6.03 -0.46 -14.19
N VAL A 331 5.56 -1.70 -14.35
CA VAL A 331 5.12 -2.54 -13.23
C VAL A 331 6.31 -3.01 -12.38
N TRP A 332 7.40 -3.45 -13.02
CA TRP A 332 8.63 -3.93 -12.38
C TRP A 332 9.85 -3.04 -12.69
N PRO A 333 9.92 -1.81 -12.14
CA PRO A 333 10.93 -0.83 -12.52
C PRO A 333 12.29 -0.99 -11.83
N PHE A 334 12.44 -1.98 -10.94
CA PHE A 334 13.64 -2.11 -10.09
C PHE A 334 14.71 -3.01 -10.68
N GLY A 335 14.41 -3.77 -11.74
CA GLY A 335 15.34 -4.76 -12.29
C GLY A 335 15.64 -5.90 -11.30
N ASN A 336 14.67 -6.25 -10.45
CA ASN A 336 14.78 -7.40 -9.55
C ASN A 336 15.01 -8.66 -10.38
N ILE A 337 15.89 -9.53 -9.90
CA ILE A 337 16.12 -10.85 -10.49
C ILE A 337 15.35 -11.91 -9.72
N VAL A 338 15.01 -13.01 -10.37
CA VAL A 338 14.34 -14.12 -9.67
C VAL A 338 15.36 -14.93 -8.87
N ALA A 339 15.03 -15.16 -7.60
CA ALA A 339 15.70 -16.10 -6.72
C ALA A 339 14.90 -17.40 -6.69
N LEU A 340 15.59 -18.53 -6.86
CA LEU A 340 15.09 -19.85 -6.49
C LEU A 340 15.68 -20.22 -5.13
N ALA A 341 14.86 -20.73 -4.22
CA ALA A 341 15.27 -21.11 -2.88
C ALA A 341 14.55 -22.38 -2.39
N GLU A 342 15.16 -23.07 -1.43
CA GLU A 342 14.50 -24.12 -0.65
C GLU A 342 14.15 -23.58 0.74
N ILE A 343 12.91 -23.81 1.18
CA ILE A 343 12.41 -23.45 2.50
C ILE A 343 11.79 -24.67 3.18
N ASP A 344 11.90 -24.75 4.51
CA ASP A 344 11.13 -25.73 5.27
C ASP A 344 9.72 -25.24 5.60
N GLY A 345 8.87 -26.12 6.14
CA GLY A 345 7.49 -25.79 6.46
C GLY A 345 7.34 -24.69 7.53
N GLU A 346 8.26 -24.59 8.50
CA GLU A 346 8.22 -23.54 9.53
C GLU A 346 8.61 -22.18 8.92
N GLN A 347 9.59 -22.16 8.02
CA GLN A 347 9.99 -20.97 7.28
C GLN A 347 8.90 -20.51 6.32
N LEU A 348 8.18 -21.43 5.67
CA LEU A 348 7.01 -21.11 4.86
C LEU A 348 5.93 -20.43 5.69
N GLU A 349 5.62 -20.99 6.87
CA GLU A 349 4.66 -20.39 7.79
C GLU A 349 5.10 -18.98 8.23
N GLU A 350 6.38 -18.77 8.54
CA GLU A 350 6.92 -17.46 8.90
C GLU A 350 6.81 -16.46 7.74
N TYR A 351 7.16 -16.86 6.52
CA TYR A 351 7.06 -16.04 5.32
C TYR A 351 5.62 -15.59 5.04
N LEU A 352 4.67 -16.53 5.11
CA LEU A 352 3.25 -16.25 4.85
C LEU A 352 2.67 -15.34 5.95
N ASN A 353 2.99 -15.58 7.22
CA ASN A 353 2.57 -14.72 8.33
C ASN A 353 3.17 -13.32 8.24
N HIS A 354 4.46 -13.21 7.89
CA HIS A 354 5.09 -11.92 7.65
C HIS A 354 4.39 -11.17 6.53
N GLY A 355 4.09 -11.87 5.43
CA GLY A 355 3.39 -11.34 4.26
C GLY A 355 1.96 -10.82 4.51
N VAL A 356 1.32 -11.16 5.62
CA VAL A 356 0.02 -10.56 6.01
C VAL A 356 0.14 -9.65 7.23
N SER A 357 1.33 -9.43 7.76
CA SER A 357 1.55 -8.65 9.00
C SER A 357 1.36 -7.13 8.83
N GLN A 358 1.30 -6.64 7.59
CA GLN A 358 1.07 -5.23 7.25
C GLN A 358 0.17 -5.11 6.02
N ILE A 359 -1.14 -5.26 6.22
CA ILE A 359 -2.15 -5.18 5.15
C ILE A 359 -2.24 -3.74 4.64
N GLY A 360 -2.11 -3.56 3.32
CA GLY A 360 -1.98 -2.25 2.66
C GLY A 360 -0.52 -1.78 2.50
N GLY A 361 0.44 -2.48 3.09
CA GLY A 361 1.88 -2.19 3.02
C GLY A 361 2.60 -2.86 1.85
N GLY A 362 3.86 -2.49 1.61
CA GLY A 362 4.68 -3.09 0.54
C GLY A 362 4.87 -4.60 0.70
N LEU A 363 5.00 -5.06 1.93
CA LEU A 363 5.24 -6.46 2.25
C LEU A 363 4.04 -7.38 2.01
N PHE A 364 2.85 -6.88 1.65
CA PHE A 364 1.68 -7.75 1.47
C PHE A 364 1.96 -8.79 0.37
N ILE A 365 1.86 -10.08 0.69
CA ILE A 365 2.28 -11.15 -0.21
C ILE A 365 1.24 -11.47 -1.28
N GLN A 366 1.69 -11.69 -2.51
CA GLN A 366 0.95 -12.36 -3.59
C GLN A 366 1.52 -13.77 -3.75
N VAL A 367 0.66 -14.77 -3.99
CA VAL A 367 1.03 -16.20 -3.92
C VAL A 367 0.64 -16.95 -5.20
N GLY A 368 1.38 -18.01 -5.53
CA GLY A 368 1.07 -18.97 -6.58
C GLY A 368 1.40 -20.39 -6.13
N GLY A 369 0.64 -21.38 -6.60
CA GLY A 369 0.77 -22.79 -6.20
C GLY A 369 0.12 -23.12 -4.85
N LEU A 370 -0.35 -22.11 -4.12
CA LEU A 370 -1.04 -22.26 -2.84
C LEU A 370 -2.14 -21.21 -2.65
N ARG A 371 -3.01 -21.51 -1.68
CA ARG A 371 -4.02 -20.63 -1.11
C ARG A 371 -3.72 -20.42 0.38
N ILE A 372 -3.88 -19.19 0.85
CA ILE A 372 -3.88 -18.85 2.27
C ILE A 372 -5.21 -18.25 2.71
N ASP A 373 -5.65 -18.68 3.90
CA ASP A 373 -6.68 -17.95 4.64
C ASP A 373 -6.02 -17.26 5.85
N TYR A 374 -6.34 -15.99 6.10
CA TYR A 374 -5.78 -15.22 7.20
C TYR A 374 -6.84 -14.44 7.97
N THR A 375 -6.64 -14.27 9.27
CA THR A 375 -7.46 -13.36 10.08
C THR A 375 -6.84 -11.97 10.08
N ASN A 376 -7.64 -10.91 10.23
CA ASN A 376 -7.13 -9.54 10.34
C ASN A 376 -7.46 -8.94 11.72
N ALA A 377 -6.50 -8.25 12.34
CA ALA A 377 -6.70 -7.46 13.54
C ALA A 377 -7.54 -6.20 13.28
N ASP A 378 -7.97 -5.53 14.35
CA ASP A 378 -8.79 -4.30 14.26
C ASP A 378 -8.01 -3.17 13.56
N PRO A 379 -8.48 -2.67 12.40
CA PRO A 379 -7.87 -1.54 11.69
C PRO A 379 -7.80 -0.26 12.53
N ALA A 380 -8.66 -0.11 13.55
CA ALA A 380 -8.62 1.05 14.43
C ALA A 380 -7.33 1.11 15.29
N ALA A 381 -6.57 0.01 15.36
CA ALA A 381 -5.33 -0.06 16.13
C ALA A 381 -4.07 0.37 15.35
N SER A 382 -4.11 0.40 14.01
CA SER A 382 -2.93 0.68 13.16
C SER A 382 -3.36 1.10 11.74
N PRO A 383 -2.67 2.05 11.10
CA PRO A 383 -2.93 2.40 9.69
C PRO A 383 -2.70 1.23 8.73
N PHE A 384 -1.92 0.23 9.15
CA PHE A 384 -1.78 -1.06 8.48
C PHE A 384 -2.26 -2.17 9.42
N PRO A 385 -3.43 -2.77 9.16
CA PRO A 385 -3.92 -3.89 9.96
C PRO A 385 -2.95 -5.09 9.90
N ARG A 386 -2.85 -5.84 10.99
CA ARG A 386 -1.99 -7.03 11.07
C ARG A 386 -2.82 -8.28 10.87
N GLY A 387 -2.38 -9.15 9.97
CA GLY A 387 -2.96 -10.46 9.77
C GLY A 387 -2.19 -11.59 10.44
N GLU A 388 -2.86 -12.73 10.58
CA GLU A 388 -2.28 -14.02 10.98
C GLU A 388 -2.84 -15.10 10.05
N VAL A 389 -1.97 -15.89 9.42
CA VAL A 389 -2.36 -16.98 8.54
C VAL A 389 -2.90 -18.13 9.38
N VAL A 390 -4.09 -18.61 9.03
CA VAL A 390 -4.80 -19.68 9.77
C VAL A 390 -5.02 -20.94 8.93
N ASN A 391 -4.79 -20.87 7.62
CA ASN A 391 -4.86 -22.01 6.72
C ASN A 391 -3.90 -21.84 5.54
N VAL A 392 -3.29 -22.94 5.11
CA VAL A 392 -2.42 -23.02 3.92
C VAL A 392 -2.72 -24.32 3.18
N GLU A 393 -3.15 -24.20 1.94
CA GLU A 393 -3.56 -25.33 1.10
C GLU A 393 -2.91 -25.22 -0.28
N TYR A 394 -2.65 -26.36 -0.93
CA TYR A 394 -2.28 -26.38 -2.34
C TYR A 394 -3.41 -25.81 -3.18
N TRP A 395 -3.05 -25.01 -4.18
CA TRP A 395 -4.01 -24.38 -5.09
C TRP A 395 -3.37 -24.13 -6.45
N GLY A 396 -3.95 -24.71 -7.51
CA GLY A 396 -3.37 -24.66 -8.86
C GLY A 396 -2.04 -25.40 -8.98
N HIS A 397 -1.68 -26.24 -8.01
CA HIS A 397 -0.42 -26.98 -7.99
C HIS A 397 -0.48 -28.20 -8.94
N PRO A 398 0.55 -28.48 -9.76
CA PRO A 398 0.49 -29.57 -10.74
C PRO A 398 0.37 -30.97 -10.12
N ASP A 399 0.97 -31.17 -8.94
CA ASP A 399 1.05 -32.49 -8.29
C ASP A 399 0.08 -32.72 -7.12
N HIS A 400 -0.70 -31.70 -6.73
CA HIS A 400 -1.56 -31.76 -5.56
C HIS A 400 -2.98 -31.29 -5.89
N GLU A 401 -4.00 -31.96 -5.33
CA GLU A 401 -5.39 -31.53 -5.50
C GLU A 401 -5.66 -30.24 -4.71
N ASP A 402 -6.38 -29.30 -5.32
CA ASP A 402 -6.80 -28.05 -4.66
C ASP A 402 -7.50 -28.32 -3.33
N GLY A 403 -7.11 -27.56 -2.30
CA GLY A 403 -7.63 -27.71 -0.93
C GLY A 403 -6.94 -28.78 -0.10
N THR A 404 -5.88 -29.43 -0.64
CA THR A 404 -5.02 -30.30 0.17
C THR A 404 -4.18 -29.44 1.12
N PRO A 405 -4.15 -29.71 2.44
CA PRO A 405 -3.31 -28.95 3.36
C PRO A 405 -1.82 -29.08 3.05
N VAL A 406 -1.09 -27.96 3.15
CA VAL A 406 0.38 -27.93 3.07
C VAL A 406 0.97 -28.33 4.44
N ASP A 407 2.08 -29.07 4.44
CA ASP A 407 2.75 -29.52 5.66
C ASP A 407 3.72 -28.44 6.15
N LEU A 408 3.31 -27.69 7.18
CA LEU A 408 4.11 -26.59 7.74
C LEU A 408 5.13 -27.05 8.80
N SER A 409 5.46 -28.35 8.87
CA SER A 409 6.50 -28.83 9.78
C SER A 409 7.90 -28.62 9.22
N ALA A 410 8.89 -28.45 10.11
CA ALA A 410 10.31 -28.31 9.74
C ALA A 410 10.92 -29.52 9.00
N ASP A 411 10.23 -30.67 8.97
CA ASP A 411 10.66 -31.85 8.20
C ASP A 411 10.20 -31.81 6.74
N ALA A 412 9.23 -30.94 6.40
CA ALA A 412 8.81 -30.69 5.03
C ALA A 412 9.74 -29.67 4.38
N THR A 413 9.95 -29.78 3.06
CA THR A 413 10.80 -28.88 2.29
C THR A 413 10.13 -28.58 0.97
N TYR A 414 10.18 -27.31 0.59
CA TYR A 414 9.54 -26.76 -0.60
C TYR A 414 10.55 -25.93 -1.39
N ARG A 415 10.39 -25.94 -2.70
CA ARG A 415 11.11 -25.07 -3.62
C ARG A 415 10.24 -23.89 -4.00
N ILE A 416 10.80 -22.70 -3.91
CA ILE A 416 10.07 -21.46 -4.16
C ILE A 416 10.80 -20.61 -5.19
N ALA A 417 10.02 -19.84 -5.95
CA ALA A 417 10.52 -18.72 -6.75
C ALA A 417 9.98 -17.40 -6.20
N LEU A 418 10.86 -16.41 -6.04
CA LEU A 418 10.51 -15.08 -5.57
C LEU A 418 11.51 -14.05 -6.09
N ASN A 419 11.22 -12.76 -5.98
CA ASN A 419 12.21 -11.74 -6.32
C ASN A 419 13.36 -11.71 -5.29
N ASP A 420 14.56 -11.33 -5.75
CA ASP A 420 15.77 -11.30 -4.96
C ASP A 420 15.64 -10.42 -3.71
N PHE A 421 14.96 -9.28 -3.84
CA PHE A 421 14.65 -8.38 -2.72
C PHE A 421 13.98 -9.13 -1.55
N MET A 422 12.91 -9.90 -1.80
CA MET A 422 12.28 -10.71 -0.75
C MET A 422 13.22 -11.79 -0.20
N SER A 423 13.96 -12.48 -1.08
CA SER A 423 14.82 -13.61 -0.71
C SER A 423 15.91 -13.25 0.30
N PHE A 424 16.30 -11.98 0.30
CA PHE A 424 17.34 -11.43 1.15
C PHE A 424 16.82 -10.65 2.36
N GLY A 425 15.51 -10.71 2.60
CA GLY A 425 14.86 -10.06 3.72
C GLY A 425 14.45 -8.60 3.49
N GLY A 426 14.39 -8.18 2.22
CA GLY A 426 13.66 -6.99 1.81
C GLY A 426 12.24 -7.00 2.38
N ASP A 427 11.69 -5.82 2.70
CA ASP A 427 10.39 -5.69 3.37
C ASP A 427 10.31 -6.39 4.75
N GLY A 428 11.47 -6.78 5.32
CA GLY A 428 11.59 -7.48 6.59
C GLY A 428 11.28 -8.98 6.53
N TYR A 429 11.19 -9.56 5.33
CA TYR A 429 11.04 -11.01 5.18
C TYR A 429 12.22 -11.77 5.82
N PRO A 430 12.05 -13.04 6.20
CA PRO A 430 13.19 -13.83 6.67
C PRO A 430 14.25 -14.00 5.57
N ASP A 431 15.52 -13.69 5.86
CA ASP A 431 16.62 -13.86 4.89
C ASP A 431 16.89 -15.35 4.62
N LEU A 432 16.68 -15.76 3.37
CA LEU A 432 16.87 -17.14 2.90
C LEU A 432 18.33 -17.43 2.49
N SER A 433 19.18 -16.41 2.39
CA SER A 433 20.61 -16.64 2.12
C SER A 433 21.34 -17.30 3.30
N ALA A 434 20.80 -17.13 4.52
CA ALA A 434 21.35 -17.67 5.75
C ALA A 434 20.75 -19.03 6.16
N SER A 435 19.67 -19.49 5.52
CA SER A 435 18.84 -20.62 5.98
C SER A 435 19.48 -22.01 5.88
N GLY A 436 20.61 -22.16 5.18
CA GLY A 436 21.46 -23.35 5.30
C GLY A 436 20.84 -24.68 4.86
N THR A 437 19.80 -24.66 4.02
CA THR A 437 19.15 -25.84 3.46
C THR A 437 19.42 -25.94 1.94
N GLY A 438 20.51 -26.61 1.57
CA GLY A 438 20.66 -27.21 0.23
C GLY A 438 21.32 -26.39 -0.88
N ASP A 439 21.68 -27.10 -1.95
CA ASP A 439 22.47 -26.66 -3.13
C ASP A 439 21.69 -25.74 -4.12
N VAL A 440 20.55 -25.14 -3.75
CA VAL A 440 19.55 -24.57 -4.70
C VAL A 440 19.24 -23.08 -4.49
N PHE A 441 19.98 -22.34 -3.66
CA PHE A 441 19.85 -20.87 -3.69
C PHE A 441 20.56 -20.33 -4.94
N SER A 442 19.80 -19.81 -5.90
CA SER A 442 20.36 -19.34 -7.17
C SER A 442 19.58 -18.19 -7.77
N PHE A 443 20.31 -17.26 -8.38
CA PHE A 443 19.74 -16.18 -9.17
C PHE A 443 19.56 -16.58 -10.62
N GLN A 444 18.48 -16.07 -11.19
CA GLN A 444 18.08 -16.31 -12.56
C GLN A 444 18.06 -14.99 -13.33
N GLU A 445 17.21 -14.92 -14.35
CA GLU A 445 17.03 -13.72 -15.16
C GLU A 445 16.23 -12.65 -14.39
N PRO A 446 16.22 -11.39 -14.89
CA PRO A 446 15.31 -10.36 -14.42
C PRO A 446 13.84 -10.80 -14.45
N LEU A 447 13.10 -10.46 -13.40
CA LEU A 447 11.70 -10.83 -13.20
C LEU A 447 10.80 -10.38 -14.37
N GLU A 448 11.05 -9.21 -14.93
CA GLU A 448 10.32 -8.69 -16.08
C GLU A 448 10.46 -9.59 -17.32
N LEU A 449 11.60 -10.26 -17.50
CA LEU A 449 11.79 -11.17 -18.64
C LEU A 449 10.99 -12.46 -18.48
N ASP A 450 10.84 -12.94 -17.25
CA ASP A 450 9.97 -14.09 -16.95
C ASP A 450 8.51 -13.75 -17.21
N VAL A 451 8.08 -12.54 -16.84
CA VAL A 451 6.74 -12.05 -17.15
C VAL A 451 6.53 -11.92 -18.67
N GLU A 452 7.48 -11.34 -19.41
CA GLU A 452 7.40 -11.26 -20.87
C GLU A 452 7.34 -12.65 -21.52
N ALA A 453 8.13 -13.61 -21.03
CA ALA A 453 8.11 -14.98 -21.53
C ALA A 453 6.74 -15.66 -21.29
N TYR A 454 6.15 -15.45 -20.11
CA TYR A 454 4.80 -15.90 -19.79
C TYR A 454 3.76 -15.27 -20.71
N LEU A 455 3.80 -13.95 -20.89
CA LEU A 455 2.88 -13.22 -21.77
C LEU A 455 2.99 -13.71 -23.22
N ALA A 456 4.20 -13.88 -23.73
CA ALA A 456 4.43 -14.39 -25.08
C ALA A 456 3.89 -15.82 -25.28
N GLY A 457 3.97 -16.67 -24.24
CA GLY A 457 3.49 -18.04 -24.25
C GLY A 457 1.98 -18.21 -24.05
N ASN A 458 1.34 -17.28 -23.34
CA ASN A 458 -0.02 -17.45 -22.83
C ASN A 458 -1.02 -16.38 -23.30
N SER A 459 -0.62 -15.48 -24.20
CA SER A 459 -1.52 -14.46 -24.75
C SER A 459 -2.66 -15.04 -25.63
N PRO A 460 -3.90 -14.50 -25.54
CA PRO A 460 -4.30 -13.44 -24.61
C PRO A 460 -4.45 -13.99 -23.17
N VAL A 461 -3.92 -13.25 -22.20
CA VAL A 461 -4.05 -13.58 -20.78
C VAL A 461 -5.35 -13.01 -20.20
N ALA A 462 -5.93 -13.69 -19.22
CA ALA A 462 -7.12 -13.22 -18.52
C ALA A 462 -7.00 -13.51 -17.01
N PRO A 463 -6.00 -12.92 -16.31
CA PRO A 463 -5.82 -13.19 -14.90
C PRO A 463 -7.03 -12.68 -14.10
N GLU A 464 -7.46 -13.47 -13.13
CA GLU A 464 -8.58 -13.16 -12.25
C GLU A 464 -8.19 -13.30 -10.79
N ILE A 465 -9.04 -12.78 -9.90
CA ILE A 465 -8.94 -13.05 -8.46
C ILE A 465 -9.62 -14.38 -8.21
N GLU A 466 -8.86 -15.38 -7.75
CA GLU A 466 -9.28 -16.78 -7.65
C GLU A 466 -9.55 -17.20 -6.20
N GLY A 467 -9.27 -16.33 -5.23
CA GLY A 467 -9.34 -16.67 -3.82
C GLY A 467 -8.10 -17.41 -3.33
N ARG A 468 -6.92 -17.09 -3.87
CA ARG A 468 -5.62 -17.52 -3.36
C ARG A 468 -5.29 -16.86 -2.02
N ILE A 469 -5.79 -15.66 -1.73
CA ILE A 469 -5.52 -14.95 -0.48
C ILE A 469 -6.82 -14.41 0.10
N VAL A 470 -7.31 -15.06 1.16
CA VAL A 470 -8.65 -14.81 1.67
C VAL A 470 -8.60 -14.39 3.14
N SER A 471 -9.17 -13.22 3.43
CA SER A 471 -9.41 -12.86 4.84
C SER A 471 -10.61 -13.64 5.36
N VAL A 472 -10.51 -14.20 6.56
CA VAL A 472 -11.57 -15.00 7.20
C VAL A 472 -11.89 -14.50 8.62
N CYS A 473 -13.08 -14.86 9.10
CA CYS A 473 -13.51 -14.57 10.47
C CYS A 473 -12.84 -15.53 11.47
N ALA A 474 -12.35 -15.01 12.59
CA ALA A 474 -11.64 -15.81 13.58
C ALA A 474 -12.53 -16.90 14.22
N ASP A 475 -13.81 -16.60 14.41
CA ASP A 475 -14.78 -17.52 15.02
C ASP A 475 -15.45 -18.47 14.00
N ASP A 476 -15.26 -18.23 12.70
CA ASP A 476 -15.74 -19.08 11.61
C ASP A 476 -14.80 -18.97 10.39
N PRO A 477 -13.75 -19.82 10.33
CA PRO A 477 -12.77 -19.78 9.24
C PRO A 477 -13.33 -20.08 7.85
N LEU A 478 -14.56 -20.61 7.75
CA LEU A 478 -15.25 -20.80 6.47
C LEU A 478 -15.95 -19.53 6.00
N ALA A 479 -16.14 -18.55 6.88
CA ALA A 479 -16.77 -17.28 6.57
C ALA A 479 -15.72 -16.32 5.97
N VAL A 480 -15.83 -16.08 4.66
CA VAL A 480 -14.97 -15.13 3.95
C VAL A 480 -15.28 -13.70 4.41
N ASN A 481 -14.28 -13.08 5.02
CA ASN A 481 -14.31 -11.68 5.39
C ASN A 481 -13.96 -10.81 4.18
N GLY A 482 -14.98 -10.33 3.48
CA GLY A 482 -14.82 -9.55 2.25
C GLY A 482 -14.49 -8.07 2.45
N PHE A 483 -14.19 -7.60 3.66
CA PHE A 483 -14.05 -6.17 3.95
C PHE A 483 -12.77 -5.80 4.69
N LEU A 484 -12.10 -4.75 4.20
CA LEU A 484 -10.83 -4.27 4.74
C LEU A 484 -10.94 -3.77 6.19
N ASP A 485 -12.12 -3.31 6.60
CA ASP A 485 -12.35 -2.67 7.90
C ASP A 485 -13.18 -3.52 8.88
N VAL A 486 -13.43 -4.79 8.54
CA VAL A 486 -14.01 -5.77 9.46
C VAL A 486 -12.87 -6.63 9.96
N ALA A 487 -12.52 -6.47 11.24
CA ALA A 487 -11.54 -7.36 11.86
C ALA A 487 -12.05 -8.81 11.87
N GLY A 488 -11.16 -9.79 11.66
CA GLY A 488 -11.50 -11.20 11.82
C GLY A 488 -12.00 -11.51 13.23
N GLY A 489 -11.47 -10.81 14.25
CA GLY A 489 -11.95 -10.88 15.64
C GLY A 489 -13.21 -10.05 15.94
N ASN A 490 -13.84 -9.42 14.94
CA ASN A 490 -15.12 -8.75 15.14
C ASN A 490 -16.20 -9.81 15.48
N PRO A 491 -16.95 -9.65 16.60
CA PRO A 491 -17.93 -10.65 17.02
C PRO A 491 -19.10 -10.82 16.04
N PHE A 492 -19.23 -9.93 15.05
CA PHE A 492 -20.23 -9.99 13.99
C PHE A 492 -19.62 -10.27 12.62
N CYS A 493 -18.34 -10.63 12.52
CA CYS A 493 -17.67 -10.92 11.25
C CYS A 493 -18.43 -11.99 10.45
N ALA A 494 -18.76 -13.12 11.08
CA ALA A 494 -19.49 -14.22 10.43
C ALA A 494 -20.91 -13.80 10.00
N ASP A 495 -21.60 -13.00 10.81
CA ASP A 495 -22.92 -12.44 10.46
C ASP A 495 -22.83 -11.52 9.23
N ILE A 496 -21.78 -10.70 9.16
CA ILE A 496 -21.52 -9.80 8.03
C ILE A 496 -21.18 -10.60 6.78
N ALA A 497 -20.29 -11.59 6.89
CA ALA A 497 -19.89 -12.46 5.80
C ALA A 497 -21.09 -13.20 5.20
N ALA A 498 -21.89 -13.88 6.04
CA ALA A 498 -23.05 -14.65 5.61
C ALA A 498 -24.09 -13.79 4.86
N LEU A 499 -24.37 -12.58 5.36
CA LEU A 499 -25.32 -11.68 4.70
C LEU A 499 -24.75 -11.01 3.46
N THR A 500 -23.43 -10.92 3.33
CA THR A 500 -22.77 -10.43 2.12
C THR A 500 -22.82 -11.50 1.03
N GLU A 501 -22.55 -12.77 1.38
CA GLU A 501 -22.70 -13.92 0.49
C GLU A 501 -24.16 -14.05 -0.01
N ALA A 502 -25.14 -13.80 0.86
CA ALA A 502 -26.55 -13.80 0.50
C ALA A 502 -27.03 -12.55 -0.28
N ASP A 503 -26.13 -11.61 -0.62
CA ASP A 503 -26.42 -10.31 -1.24
C ASP A 503 -27.46 -9.46 -0.48
N VAL A 504 -27.56 -9.65 0.83
CA VAL A 504 -28.47 -8.88 1.70
C VAL A 504 -27.83 -7.53 2.06
N ILE A 505 -26.58 -7.58 2.51
CA ILE A 505 -25.78 -6.40 2.84
C ILE A 505 -24.62 -6.26 1.85
N ARG A 506 -24.18 -5.02 1.62
CA ARG A 506 -23.05 -4.68 0.76
C ARG A 506 -22.16 -3.65 1.44
N GLY A 507 -20.87 -3.67 1.11
CA GLY A 507 -19.91 -2.64 1.50
C GLY A 507 -20.00 -1.41 0.61
N TYR A 508 -18.94 -0.61 0.67
CA TYR A 508 -18.69 0.55 -0.16
C TYR A 508 -17.67 0.19 -1.25
N ASP A 509 -17.59 1.02 -2.29
CA ASP A 509 -16.72 0.79 -3.45
C ASP A 509 -15.22 0.79 -3.09
N ASP A 510 -14.86 1.33 -1.91
CA ASP A 510 -13.50 1.33 -1.35
C ASP A 510 -13.13 0.02 -0.63
N GLY A 511 -13.97 -1.02 -0.71
CA GLY A 511 -13.74 -2.31 -0.06
C GLY A 511 -14.05 -2.33 1.45
N THR A 512 -14.64 -1.27 2.00
CA THR A 512 -15.00 -1.20 3.43
C THR A 512 -16.47 -1.57 3.68
N PHE A 513 -16.78 -2.09 4.86
CA PHE A 513 -18.12 -2.30 5.39
C PHE A 513 -18.61 -1.16 6.29
N ARG A 514 -17.70 -0.47 6.98
CA ARG A 514 -17.94 0.57 7.99
C ARG A 514 -18.79 0.08 9.16
N PRO A 515 -18.31 -0.92 9.92
CA PRO A 515 -19.11 -1.66 10.91
C PRO A 515 -19.71 -0.78 12.02
N MET A 516 -19.02 0.30 12.39
CA MET A 516 -19.42 1.23 13.46
C MET A 516 -20.34 2.36 12.99
N VAL A 517 -20.51 2.56 11.69
CA VAL A 517 -21.41 3.59 11.15
C VAL A 517 -22.86 3.20 11.44
N ALA A 518 -23.68 4.19 11.79
CA ALA A 518 -25.10 3.98 12.03
C ALA A 518 -25.82 3.56 10.74
N THR A 519 -26.68 2.54 10.82
CA THR A 519 -27.53 2.14 9.69
C THR A 519 -28.62 3.18 9.48
N THR A 520 -28.68 3.78 8.30
CA THR A 520 -29.75 4.70 7.93
C THR A 520 -31.05 3.94 7.63
N ARG A 521 -32.19 4.62 7.73
CA ARG A 521 -33.50 4.02 7.45
C ARG A 521 -33.63 3.53 6.01
N GLN A 522 -33.06 4.23 5.03
CA GLN A 522 -33.02 3.78 3.63
C GLN A 522 -32.15 2.51 3.46
N ALA A 523 -31.03 2.42 4.17
CA ALA A 523 -30.18 1.22 4.12
C ALA A 523 -30.91 0.03 4.74
N MET A 524 -31.62 0.24 5.87
CA MET A 524 -32.46 -0.79 6.47
C MET A 524 -33.56 -1.29 5.51
N ALA A 525 -34.25 -0.39 4.80
CA ALA A 525 -35.24 -0.77 3.80
C ALA A 525 -34.62 -1.64 2.70
N ALA A 526 -33.44 -1.25 2.20
CA ALA A 526 -32.71 -2.04 1.20
C ALA A 526 -32.31 -3.43 1.70
N PHE A 527 -31.83 -3.53 2.94
CA PHE A 527 -31.45 -4.83 3.52
C PHE A 527 -32.65 -5.75 3.68
N LEU A 528 -33.76 -5.26 4.25
CA LEU A 528 -34.97 -6.07 4.43
C LEU A 528 -35.57 -6.48 3.08
N TYR A 529 -35.54 -5.60 2.07
CA TYR A 529 -36.01 -5.91 0.72
C TYR A 529 -35.22 -7.05 0.07
N ARG A 530 -33.88 -7.00 0.18
CA ARG A 530 -33.01 -8.07 -0.35
C ARG A 530 -33.16 -9.36 0.45
N LEU A 531 -33.26 -9.27 1.78
CA LEU A 531 -33.52 -10.41 2.65
C LEU A 531 -34.82 -11.13 2.28
N ALA A 532 -35.85 -10.38 1.85
CA ALA A 532 -37.10 -10.93 1.35
C ALA A 532 -37.05 -11.48 -0.09
N GLY A 533 -35.87 -11.54 -0.71
CA GLY A 533 -35.67 -12.04 -2.08
C GLY A 533 -35.98 -11.01 -3.17
N SER A 534 -35.93 -9.71 -2.87
CA SER A 534 -36.19 -8.61 -3.81
C SER A 534 -37.52 -8.74 -4.58
N PRO A 535 -38.65 -8.86 -3.88
CA PRO A 535 -39.95 -9.13 -4.50
C PRO A 535 -40.38 -7.97 -5.43
N THR A 536 -41.03 -8.30 -6.53
CA THR A 536 -41.57 -7.28 -7.44
C THR A 536 -42.75 -6.55 -6.80
N VAL A 537 -42.63 -5.23 -6.65
CA VAL A 537 -43.70 -4.38 -6.10
C VAL A 537 -44.33 -3.54 -7.21
N PRO A 538 -45.68 -3.45 -7.28
CA PRO A 538 -46.34 -2.48 -8.14
C PRO A 538 -45.94 -1.08 -7.67
N PHE A 539 -45.08 -0.41 -8.44
CA PHE A 539 -44.58 0.91 -8.06
C PHE A 539 -45.66 1.97 -8.30
N ASP A 540 -46.52 2.16 -7.30
CA ASP A 540 -47.16 3.45 -7.05
C ASP A 540 -46.20 4.23 -6.12
N THR A 541 -46.00 5.53 -6.37
CA THR A 541 -45.07 6.39 -5.61
C THR A 541 -45.15 6.12 -4.10
N PRO A 542 -44.01 6.08 -3.37
CA PRO A 542 -44.04 5.91 -1.92
C PRO A 542 -45.01 6.91 -1.29
N ASP A 543 -45.83 6.47 -0.33
CA ASP A 543 -46.81 7.32 0.37
C ASP A 543 -46.15 8.41 1.26
N PHE A 544 -44.81 8.48 1.26
CA PHE A 544 -44.03 9.41 2.06
C PHE A 544 -43.68 10.68 1.28
N SER A 545 -43.96 11.84 1.89
CA SER A 545 -43.79 13.16 1.27
C SER A 545 -42.34 13.55 0.96
N ASP A 546 -41.36 12.89 1.56
CA ASP A 546 -39.92 13.10 1.41
C ASP A 546 -39.22 12.01 0.58
N VAL A 547 -39.97 11.08 -0.03
CA VAL A 547 -39.43 10.03 -0.89
C VAL A 547 -40.15 10.06 -2.24
N GLY A 548 -39.54 10.76 -3.20
CA GLY A 548 -40.02 10.81 -4.59
C GLY A 548 -39.75 9.52 -5.37
N SER A 549 -40.39 9.38 -6.54
CA SER A 549 -40.16 8.24 -7.45
C SER A 549 -38.75 8.16 -8.01
N ASP A 550 -38.01 9.27 -8.00
CA ASP A 550 -36.62 9.41 -8.44
C ASP A 550 -35.61 9.15 -7.31
N HIS A 551 -36.07 8.90 -6.07
CA HIS A 551 -35.18 8.58 -4.97
C HIS A 551 -34.51 7.20 -5.20
N PRO A 552 -33.18 7.05 -4.97
CA PRO A 552 -32.45 5.82 -5.27
C PRO A 552 -32.99 4.56 -4.59
N PHE A 553 -33.63 4.71 -3.43
CA PHE A 553 -34.22 3.63 -2.63
C PHE A 553 -35.76 3.64 -2.63
N ALA A 554 -36.39 4.30 -3.61
CA ALA A 554 -37.85 4.46 -3.63
C ALA A 554 -38.57 3.11 -3.67
N THR A 555 -38.04 2.13 -4.41
CA THR A 555 -38.64 0.80 -4.57
C THR A 555 -38.67 0.04 -3.25
N GLU A 556 -37.54 0.01 -2.56
CA GLU A 556 -37.37 -0.72 -1.31
C GLU A 556 -38.20 -0.09 -0.18
N ILE A 557 -38.28 1.23 -0.15
CA ILE A 557 -39.12 1.97 0.80
C ILE A 557 -40.61 1.73 0.50
N ALA A 558 -41.03 1.77 -0.77
CA ALA A 558 -42.40 1.49 -1.16
C ALA A 558 -42.82 0.06 -0.81
N TRP A 559 -41.96 -0.92 -1.06
CA TRP A 559 -42.16 -2.30 -0.64
C TRP A 559 -42.35 -2.43 0.86
N MET A 560 -41.43 -1.83 1.63
CA MET A 560 -41.47 -1.88 3.08
C MET A 560 -42.78 -1.30 3.64
N ALA A 561 -43.33 -0.26 3.00
CA ALA A 561 -44.62 0.29 3.34
C ALA A 561 -45.79 -0.61 2.89
N SER A 562 -45.73 -1.21 1.69
CA SER A 562 -46.81 -2.07 1.16
C SER A 562 -46.99 -3.36 1.97
N GLU A 563 -45.89 -3.90 2.50
CA GLU A 563 -45.91 -5.06 3.41
C GLU A 563 -46.23 -4.69 4.86
N GLY A 564 -46.45 -3.40 5.16
CA GLY A 564 -46.77 -2.93 6.50
C GLY A 564 -45.58 -2.96 7.47
N LEU A 565 -44.35 -3.13 6.99
CA LEU A 565 -43.16 -3.14 7.84
C LEU A 565 -42.86 -1.75 8.40
N THR A 566 -43.23 -0.69 7.69
CA THR A 566 -43.08 0.71 8.14
C THR A 566 -44.31 1.56 7.84
N GLU A 567 -44.66 2.43 8.77
CA GLU A 567 -45.71 3.46 8.61
C GLU A 567 -45.12 4.87 8.43
N GLY A 568 -43.79 5.01 8.46
CA GLY A 568 -43.11 6.32 8.50
C GLY A 568 -43.29 7.05 9.83
N TYR A 569 -43.27 8.37 9.78
CA TYR A 569 -43.51 9.27 10.89
C TYR A 569 -44.90 9.93 10.77
N ASP A 570 -45.46 10.37 11.90
CA ASP A 570 -46.80 11.01 11.97
C ASP A 570 -46.97 12.23 11.04
N ASP A 571 -45.88 12.87 10.63
CA ASP A 571 -45.86 13.99 9.69
C ASP A 571 -45.92 13.58 8.22
N GLY A 572 -46.03 12.27 7.93
CA GLY A 572 -46.07 11.72 6.58
C GLY A 572 -44.71 11.62 5.91
N THR A 573 -43.62 11.61 6.68
CA THR A 573 -42.24 11.43 6.16
C THR A 573 -41.68 10.05 6.48
N PHE A 574 -40.71 9.58 5.70
CA PHE A 574 -39.92 8.38 5.96
C PHE A 574 -38.56 8.69 6.61
N ARG A 575 -37.96 9.84 6.29
CA ARG A 575 -36.63 10.31 6.71
C ARG A 575 -35.51 9.33 6.31
N PRO A 576 -35.27 9.13 5.01
CA PRO A 576 -34.42 8.05 4.49
C PRO A 576 -32.97 8.09 5.02
N THR A 577 -32.40 9.27 5.21
CA THR A 577 -31.02 9.45 5.71
C THR A 577 -30.90 9.43 7.24
N ALA A 578 -32.01 9.42 7.97
CA ALA A 578 -31.97 9.38 9.43
C ALA A 578 -31.48 8.00 9.92
N PRO A 579 -30.70 7.93 11.01
CA PRO A 579 -30.32 6.67 11.62
C PRO A 579 -31.54 5.86 12.10
N ALA A 580 -31.55 4.55 11.85
CA ALA A 580 -32.49 3.63 12.46
C ALA A 580 -32.11 3.40 13.93
N THR A 581 -33.09 3.39 14.82
CA THR A 581 -32.91 3.09 16.24
C THR A 581 -33.13 1.61 16.51
N ARG A 582 -32.57 1.09 17.61
CA ARG A 582 -32.73 -0.32 18.00
C ARG A 582 -34.20 -0.74 18.09
N GLN A 583 -35.05 0.08 18.72
CA GLN A 583 -36.49 -0.21 18.81
C GLN A 583 -37.17 -0.25 17.42
N ALA A 584 -36.77 0.64 16.50
CA ALA A 584 -37.36 0.70 15.18
C ALA A 584 -36.95 -0.52 14.35
N THR A 585 -35.67 -0.89 14.39
CA THR A 585 -35.15 -2.09 13.73
C THR A 585 -35.87 -3.35 14.24
N THR A 586 -35.99 -3.50 15.57
CA THR A 586 -36.71 -4.64 16.15
C THR A 586 -38.18 -4.67 15.72
N ALA A 587 -38.86 -3.52 15.66
CA ALA A 587 -40.23 -3.46 15.17
C ALA A 587 -40.35 -3.86 13.69
N PHE A 588 -39.40 -3.47 12.84
CA PHE A 588 -39.38 -3.89 11.43
C PHE A 588 -39.23 -5.40 11.30
N LEU A 589 -38.30 -5.99 12.08
CA LEU A 589 -38.05 -7.42 12.11
C LEU A 589 -39.24 -8.22 12.64
N TYR A 590 -39.90 -7.74 13.68
CA TYR A 590 -41.12 -8.36 14.22
C TYR A 590 -42.23 -8.45 13.16
N ARG A 591 -42.44 -7.37 12.41
CA ARG A 591 -43.42 -7.36 11.31
C ARG A 591 -42.99 -8.24 10.15
N LEU A 592 -41.70 -8.26 9.82
CA LEU A 592 -41.17 -9.13 8.76
C LEU A 592 -41.37 -10.61 9.10
N ALA A 593 -41.24 -10.99 10.38
CA ALA A 593 -41.53 -12.34 10.87
C ALA A 593 -43.03 -12.69 10.90
N GLY A 594 -43.91 -11.81 10.42
CA GLY A 594 -45.36 -12.04 10.39
C GLY A 594 -46.06 -11.79 11.72
N GLU A 595 -45.53 -10.87 12.53
CA GLU A 595 -46.08 -10.48 13.84
C GLU A 595 -46.41 -11.67 14.76
N PRO A 596 -45.40 -12.48 15.17
CA PRO A 596 -45.65 -13.66 15.98
C PRO A 596 -46.51 -13.37 17.23
N GLU A 597 -47.49 -14.24 17.51
CA GLU A 597 -48.39 -14.10 18.67
C GLU A 597 -47.70 -14.54 19.98
N GLY A 598 -47.83 -13.70 21.02
CA GLY A 598 -47.30 -13.97 22.36
C GLY A 598 -48.20 -14.85 23.26
N PRO A 599 -47.92 -14.92 24.58
CA PRO A 599 -47.04 -14.04 25.34
C PRO A 599 -45.56 -14.44 25.25
N PHE A 600 -44.69 -13.43 25.12
CA PHE A 600 -43.23 -13.58 25.25
C PHE A 600 -42.81 -13.31 26.70
N PRO A 601 -41.78 -14.00 27.24
CA PRO A 601 -41.20 -13.68 28.53
C PRO A 601 -40.74 -12.22 28.59
N ASP A 602 -40.90 -11.58 29.76
CA ASP A 602 -40.30 -10.26 30.01
C ASP A 602 -38.77 -10.42 30.04
N PRO A 603 -38.02 -9.71 29.17
CA PRO A 603 -36.56 -9.79 29.17
C PRO A 603 -35.89 -9.07 30.35
N ASP A 604 -36.66 -8.43 31.26
CA ASP A 604 -36.18 -7.72 32.45
C ASP A 604 -35.19 -6.56 32.13
N PHE A 605 -35.31 -5.94 30.95
CA PHE A 605 -34.50 -4.77 30.61
C PHE A 605 -34.88 -3.55 31.46
N SER A 606 -33.91 -2.99 32.19
CA SER A 606 -34.10 -1.91 33.15
C SER A 606 -34.57 -0.57 32.58
N ASP A 607 -34.47 -0.39 31.26
CA ASP A 607 -34.89 0.80 30.53
C ASP A 607 -36.12 0.57 29.61
N ILE A 608 -36.78 -0.59 29.73
CA ILE A 608 -38.01 -0.91 29.02
C ILE A 608 -39.13 -1.19 30.04
N ASP A 609 -40.00 -0.21 30.23
CA ASP A 609 -41.20 -0.38 31.05
C ASP A 609 -42.29 -1.17 30.29
N SER A 610 -43.19 -1.82 31.03
CA SER A 610 -44.30 -2.64 30.47
C SER A 610 -45.28 -1.86 29.56
N ASP A 611 -45.29 -0.52 29.65
CA ASP A 611 -46.09 0.37 28.80
C ASP A 611 -45.27 1.03 27.66
N HIS A 612 -44.01 0.62 27.47
CA HIS A 612 -43.18 1.09 26.36
C HIS A 612 -43.85 0.74 25.01
N PRO A 613 -43.90 1.67 24.03
CA PRO A 613 -44.62 1.47 22.76
C PRO A 613 -44.18 0.25 21.94
N PHE A 614 -42.94 -0.21 22.14
CA PHE A 614 -42.34 -1.36 21.45
C PHE A 614 -42.05 -2.54 22.39
N ALA A 615 -42.69 -2.61 23.56
CA ALA A 615 -42.39 -3.64 24.57
C ALA A 615 -42.62 -5.06 24.03
N THR A 616 -43.66 -5.27 23.21
CA THR A 616 -43.97 -6.58 22.64
C THR A 616 -42.91 -7.03 21.62
N GLU A 617 -42.50 -6.15 20.72
CA GLU A 617 -41.50 -6.44 19.70
C GLU A 617 -40.13 -6.68 20.32
N ILE A 618 -39.77 -5.92 21.36
CA ILE A 618 -38.52 -6.09 22.12
C ILE A 618 -38.53 -7.43 22.88
N ALA A 619 -39.63 -7.77 23.55
CA ALA A 619 -39.77 -9.04 24.26
C ALA A 619 -39.71 -10.24 23.30
N TRP A 620 -40.38 -10.17 22.15
CA TRP A 620 -40.27 -11.17 21.09
C TRP A 620 -38.83 -11.34 20.61
N ALA A 621 -38.16 -10.24 20.27
CA ALA A 621 -36.81 -10.32 19.72
C ALA A 621 -35.80 -10.88 20.73
N ALA A 622 -36.01 -10.63 22.03
CA ALA A 622 -35.23 -11.24 23.09
C ALA A 622 -35.51 -12.74 23.22
N ASP A 623 -36.78 -13.15 23.25
CA ASP A 623 -37.20 -14.55 23.35
C ASP A 623 -36.75 -15.40 22.14
N ALA A 624 -36.86 -14.84 20.94
CA ALA A 624 -36.43 -15.46 19.69
C ALA A 624 -34.89 -15.45 19.50
N GLY A 625 -34.13 -14.77 20.36
CA GLY A 625 -32.69 -14.64 20.24
C GLY A 625 -32.21 -13.68 19.14
N VAL A 626 -33.13 -12.97 18.49
CA VAL A 626 -32.85 -11.99 17.42
C VAL A 626 -32.08 -10.79 17.98
N ALA A 627 -32.52 -10.24 19.11
CA ALA A 627 -31.90 -9.09 19.75
C ALA A 627 -31.59 -9.35 21.23
N GLN A 628 -30.41 -8.92 21.67
CA GLN A 628 -29.98 -9.02 23.07
C GLN A 628 -29.78 -7.63 23.68
N GLY A 629 -29.90 -7.56 25.01
CA GLY A 629 -29.55 -6.38 25.81
C GLY A 629 -28.04 -6.20 25.95
N PHE A 630 -27.66 -5.12 26.61
CA PHE A 630 -26.28 -4.84 27.00
C PHE A 630 -26.00 -5.47 28.38
N GLU A 631 -24.71 -5.60 28.73
CA GLU A 631 -24.26 -6.19 30.02
C GLU A 631 -24.80 -5.46 31.26
N ASP A 632 -25.27 -4.22 31.12
CA ASP A 632 -25.85 -3.40 32.18
C ASP A 632 -27.39 -3.57 32.30
N ASP A 633 -27.93 -4.67 31.75
CA ASP A 633 -29.36 -4.99 31.73
C ASP A 633 -30.21 -3.92 31.01
N THR A 634 -29.66 -3.20 30.03
CA THR A 634 -30.41 -2.22 29.22
C THR A 634 -30.63 -2.70 27.78
N PHE A 635 -31.71 -2.26 27.14
CA PHE A 635 -31.95 -2.45 25.71
C PHE A 635 -31.51 -1.24 24.86
N ARG A 636 -31.52 -0.03 25.43
CA ARG A 636 -31.19 1.26 24.78
C ARG A 636 -32.04 1.52 23.53
N PRO A 637 -33.37 1.64 23.67
CA PRO A 637 -34.33 1.56 22.56
C PRO A 637 -34.17 2.69 21.52
N VAL A 638 -33.80 3.89 21.96
CA VAL A 638 -33.61 5.08 21.11
C VAL A 638 -32.20 5.23 20.54
N ARG A 639 -31.25 4.36 20.93
CA ARG A 639 -29.89 4.38 20.40
C ARG A 639 -29.89 3.95 18.94
N SER A 640 -29.16 4.67 18.08
CA SER A 640 -28.94 4.26 16.71
C SER A 640 -28.23 2.89 16.65
N ILE A 641 -28.68 2.03 15.74
CA ILE A 641 -28.04 0.74 15.52
C ILE A 641 -26.91 0.88 14.50
N THR A 642 -25.77 0.22 14.74
CA THR A 642 -24.64 0.21 13.80
C THR A 642 -24.88 -0.82 12.68
N ARG A 643 -24.12 -0.72 11.60
CA ARG A 643 -24.17 -1.66 10.48
C ARG A 643 -23.84 -3.09 10.91
N MET A 644 -22.81 -3.30 11.72
CA MET A 644 -22.46 -4.64 12.22
C MET A 644 -23.56 -5.24 13.11
N ALA A 645 -24.15 -4.44 14.00
CA ALA A 645 -25.25 -4.91 14.85
C ALA A 645 -26.52 -5.17 14.03
N THR A 646 -26.71 -4.44 12.93
CA THR A 646 -27.81 -4.70 11.99
C THR A 646 -27.62 -6.04 11.29
N ALA A 647 -26.41 -6.33 10.78
CA ALA A 647 -26.09 -7.62 10.17
C ALA A 647 -26.37 -8.77 11.14
N ALA A 648 -25.92 -8.66 12.38
CA ALA A 648 -26.18 -9.65 13.41
C ALA A 648 -27.69 -9.92 13.63
N LEU A 649 -28.51 -8.87 13.67
CA LEU A 649 -29.96 -9.03 13.83
C LEU A 649 -30.63 -9.66 12.60
N LEU A 650 -30.18 -9.30 11.40
CA LEU A 650 -30.72 -9.83 10.14
C LEU A 650 -30.34 -11.29 9.90
N ASN A 651 -29.17 -11.74 10.36
CA ASN A 651 -28.74 -13.13 10.19
C ASN A 651 -29.46 -14.11 11.15
N ARG A 652 -30.20 -13.58 12.13
CA ARG A 652 -30.89 -14.35 13.18
C ARG A 652 -32.39 -14.50 12.96
N ILE A 653 -32.93 -13.98 11.84
CA ILE A 653 -34.36 -13.99 11.53
C ILE A 653 -34.76 -14.99 10.45
#